data_AF-Q4DM59-F1
#
_entry.id   AF-Q4DM59-F1
#
_cell.length_a   1.000
_cell.length_b   1.000
_cell.length_c   1.000
_cell.angle_alpha   90.00
_cell.angle_beta   90.00
_cell.angle_gamma   90.00
#
_symmetry.space_group_name_H-M   'P 1'
#
loop_
_entity.id
_entity.type
_entity.pdbx_description
1 polymer ?
#
loop_
_entity_poly.entity_id
_entity_poly.type
_entity_poly.pdbx_seq_one_letter_code
_entity_poly.pdbx_strand_id
1 'polypeptide(L)'
;MWRCCGRLHVALLRERWALTVSPTGVAVRLHGAPTAEPCECHAQRHWDCGTKQPRLPFGASDICWPQLGGASGMLHRTGVVMTPRSGIPGDGSDAAARHVAGSKQRPQWTMSSSVRDTLLEGSTLRTDTKLNDFLRSNLGGKGVVKKNENVAMEAFVQEPDAYVQDQRLPRIIFNLTEYQELEATYKLHHKGVFSLEQWRDYEGKDTVTPLARGKLNAALTQILTERLKGTQEMKFTISTKIEEVLFKGRVRVNEMKLNDFLTMELDGRGVVATNRDVLLKEFFKNPNKYIRDKRALKEIQISDAYARMERAVRDEVDLEEVARKLRDKGVYNLLGWSEAAAEVKATVHKLTKHSLDSALQEASKPTTTIEALKLEGLYESVYSARWYHVVEVSGGEGTGMKVKEGKPIHSWNYKKVGETFEKDDGVRKSGEEPPVLMVLTSDKGWPYTLNAPHGAGNDFFINCEVERVWQIVLDDLTEWFSPHGETDFKPEKRVLIGTPGIGKSMAAGSYLLYQLLHYDVEELQVVVHCFGETAYVFDKTTETVTRYEGNKKSKSVLYGLWQRGMKGYIIYDVAKKGTPPETGFLPPTGWGMIVVSSPNLDNYDEWEKQLKASRIIMNCPDEMDVKAMCKWMKRGLEPDEQAGYWRMVEERMENVGPIPRHIFDKKVYIVRLGAVNGALLAIKDTDVGKYFSMGGEEEWYSEDPSHKLVKIVREITVEGAEIFLNASICARIGFRTADRLAKEMATKDFLLLIFRSRGALVSHALEQFGLRIFMHGEFVIELAKELKELRSSKSKEAQDSVLKLNHQGYPTRTVGLEELQGGVTRIPMEYRVLYIPAVQNFPLVDGLFFVDSPRKTLVGLRMTTAGEHHTIPSTVSLFNERLAAYFNVWDELSRDMSWEMIYVQHENSTLITNWQRCGPVNTVNLSDDEKEIVAFWDRKVHEYQFALTTDFVNRIRAK
;
A
#
# COMPACT_ATOMS: atom_id res chain seq x y z
N MET A 1 -33.77 -17.86 -16.19
CA MET A 1 -34.75 -16.82 -15.80
C MET A 1 -35.14 -17.05 -14.36
N TRP A 2 -34.77 -16.14 -13.45
CA TRP A 2 -35.51 -15.72 -12.25
C TRP A 2 -34.59 -14.72 -11.53
N ARG A 3 -34.74 -13.44 -11.89
CA ARG A 3 -34.15 -12.29 -11.20
C ARG A 3 -35.03 -11.99 -9.99
N CYS A 4 -34.59 -12.37 -8.79
CA CYS A 4 -35.23 -11.93 -7.55
C CYS A 4 -34.66 -10.56 -7.15
N CYS A 5 -35.31 -9.49 -7.62
CA CYS A 5 -35.07 -8.13 -7.16
C CYS A 5 -35.78 -7.90 -5.81
N GLY A 6 -35.08 -8.13 -4.70
CA GLY A 6 -35.56 -7.72 -3.36
C GLY A 6 -35.35 -6.22 -3.15
N ARG A 7 -36.43 -5.43 -3.29
CA ARG A 7 -36.47 -4.01 -2.88
C ARG A 7 -36.53 -3.94 -1.35
N LEU A 8 -35.45 -3.48 -0.71
CA LEU A 8 -35.44 -3.10 0.71
C LEU A 8 -36.21 -1.77 0.87
N HIS A 9 -37.44 -1.83 1.35
CA HIS A 9 -38.16 -0.66 1.86
C HIS A 9 -37.65 -0.34 3.27
N VAL A 10 -36.69 0.59 3.36
CA VAL A 10 -36.29 1.19 4.64
C VAL A 10 -37.35 2.21 5.03
N ALA A 11 -38.28 1.80 5.90
CA ALA A 11 -39.24 2.69 6.54
C ALA A 11 -38.51 3.52 7.61
N LEU A 12 -38.22 4.78 7.29
CA LEU A 12 -37.67 5.77 8.22
C LEU A 12 -38.72 6.16 9.26
N LEU A 13 -38.73 5.47 10.41
CA LEU A 13 -39.43 5.94 11.60
C LEU A 13 -38.60 7.03 12.28
N ARG A 14 -39.14 8.25 12.22
CA ARG A 14 -38.70 9.45 12.93
C ARG A 14 -38.64 9.19 14.44
N GLU A 15 -37.47 9.40 15.05
CA GLU A 15 -37.39 9.97 16.40
C GLU A 15 -36.28 11.03 16.47
N ARG A 16 -36.67 12.19 17.00
CA ARG A 16 -35.86 13.41 17.12
C ARG A 16 -34.82 13.22 18.23
N TRP A 17 -33.54 13.34 17.89
CA TRP A 17 -32.53 13.81 18.83
C TRP A 17 -31.89 15.07 18.26
N ALA A 18 -32.21 16.20 18.89
CA ALA A 18 -31.45 17.43 18.76
C ALA A 18 -30.31 17.36 19.77
N LEU A 19 -29.10 17.05 19.30
CA LEU A 19 -27.87 17.32 20.03
C LEU A 19 -27.06 18.32 19.21
N THR A 20 -27.06 19.54 19.72
CA THR A 20 -26.33 20.71 19.26
C THR A 20 -24.87 20.37 18.94
N VAL A 21 -24.53 20.48 17.66
CA VAL A 21 -23.16 20.55 17.16
C VAL A 21 -22.48 21.76 17.80
N SER A 22 -21.38 21.53 18.50
CA SER A 22 -20.40 22.55 18.86
C SER A 22 -19.38 22.65 17.72
N PRO A 23 -19.39 23.73 16.91
CA PRO A 23 -18.33 23.98 15.94
C PRO A 23 -17.21 24.80 16.60
N THR A 24 -16.05 24.81 15.94
CA THR A 24 -14.88 25.70 16.15
C THR A 24 -13.77 25.24 17.09
N GLY A 25 -13.06 24.19 16.67
CA GLY A 25 -11.61 24.11 16.88
C GLY A 25 -10.90 24.87 15.75
N VAL A 26 -10.76 26.19 15.89
CA VAL A 26 -9.98 27.02 14.94
C VAL A 26 -8.49 26.78 15.19
N ALA A 27 -7.84 26.05 14.28
CA ALA A 27 -6.40 25.92 14.25
C ALA A 27 -5.78 27.27 13.83
N VAL A 28 -5.28 28.02 14.82
CA VAL A 28 -4.48 29.22 14.58
C VAL A 28 -3.13 28.79 14.01
N ARG A 29 -2.98 28.88 12.68
CA ARG A 29 -1.67 28.78 12.00
C ARG A 29 -0.86 30.04 12.33
N LEU A 30 0.20 29.87 13.12
CA LEU A 30 1.21 30.90 13.33
C LEU A 30 2.00 31.10 12.02
N HIS A 31 1.73 32.23 11.35
CA HIS A 31 2.54 32.75 10.25
C HIS A 31 3.71 33.57 10.80
N GLY A 32 4.91 33.35 10.26
CA GLY A 32 6.06 34.24 10.43
C GLY A 32 7.24 33.61 11.17
N ALA A 33 7.88 32.60 10.58
CA ALA A 33 9.27 32.26 10.92
C ALA A 33 10.19 32.87 9.84
N PRO A 34 11.20 33.68 10.19
CA PRO A 34 12.03 34.37 9.22
C PRO A 34 12.92 33.38 8.47
N THR A 35 12.98 33.53 7.15
CA THR A 35 13.96 32.90 6.26
C THR A 35 15.37 33.30 6.70
N ALA A 36 16.07 32.40 7.40
CA ALA A 36 17.51 32.53 7.63
C ALA A 36 18.27 31.98 6.42
N GLU A 37 19.26 32.75 5.96
CA GLU A 37 20.09 32.50 4.77
C GLU A 37 20.93 31.21 4.86
N PRO A 38 21.32 30.63 3.70
CA PRO A 38 21.94 29.31 3.63
C PRO A 38 23.37 29.36 4.19
N CYS A 39 23.62 28.63 5.26
CA CYS A 39 24.99 28.38 5.72
C CYS A 39 25.76 27.58 4.66
N GLU A 40 26.72 28.23 4.01
CA GLU A 40 27.80 27.59 3.26
C GLU A 40 28.60 26.69 4.20
N CYS A 41 28.30 25.38 4.20
CA CYS A 41 29.12 24.40 4.88
C CYS A 41 30.42 24.19 4.10
N HIS A 42 31.47 24.92 4.50
CA HIS A 42 32.84 24.69 4.05
C HIS A 42 33.27 23.23 4.29
N ALA A 43 33.86 22.65 3.24
CA ALA A 43 34.46 21.32 3.22
C ALA A 43 35.47 21.12 4.36
N GLN A 44 35.12 20.28 5.34
CA GLN A 44 36.00 19.92 6.45
C GLN A 44 36.51 18.49 6.29
N ARG A 45 37.76 18.47 5.79
CA ARG A 45 38.81 17.45 5.72
C ARG A 45 38.64 16.16 6.56
N HIS A 46 38.83 15.04 5.85
CA HIS A 46 39.52 13.80 6.23
C HIS A 46 39.65 13.50 7.73
N TRP A 47 38.81 12.58 8.23
CA TRP A 47 39.04 11.90 9.50
C TRP A 47 39.51 10.48 9.24
N ASP A 48 40.79 10.26 9.52
CA ASP A 48 41.44 8.96 9.58
C ASP A 48 41.07 8.20 10.86
N CYS A 49 41.01 6.87 10.71
CA CYS A 49 41.22 5.81 11.70
C CYS A 49 40.19 5.52 12.81
N GLY A 50 39.83 4.23 12.93
CA GLY A 50 39.56 3.56 14.21
C GLY A 50 38.12 3.08 14.44
N THR A 51 37.88 1.78 14.22
CA THR A 51 36.82 0.96 14.85
C THR A 51 35.43 1.58 14.98
N LYS A 52 34.83 1.97 13.85
CA LYS A 52 33.39 2.30 13.82
C LYS A 52 32.56 1.02 13.84
N GLN A 53 31.89 0.77 14.96
CA GLN A 53 30.74 -0.13 15.01
C GLN A 53 29.72 0.33 13.94
N PRO A 54 29.21 -0.57 13.08
CA PRO A 54 28.23 -0.20 12.07
C PRO A 54 26.94 0.26 12.75
N ARG A 55 26.73 1.58 12.78
CA ARG A 55 25.45 2.19 13.13
C ARG A 55 24.63 2.25 11.85
N LEU A 56 23.75 1.27 11.66
CA LEU A 56 22.82 1.16 10.54
C LEU A 56 21.73 2.25 10.63
N PRO A 57 21.66 3.21 9.70
CA PRO A 57 20.60 4.21 9.66
C PRO A 57 19.60 3.86 8.54
N PHE A 58 18.34 3.63 8.93
CA PHE A 58 17.25 3.31 8.00
C PHE A 58 16.56 4.59 7.54
N GLY A 59 16.98 5.16 6.42
CA GLY A 59 16.38 6.37 5.85
C GLY A 59 15.86 6.16 4.43
N ALA A 60 14.56 6.37 4.22
CA ALA A 60 13.99 6.95 3.01
C ALA A 60 12.57 7.41 3.36
N SER A 61 12.36 8.72 3.18
CA SER A 61 11.18 9.55 3.43
C SER A 61 10.54 9.43 4.83
N ASP A 62 10.76 10.43 5.69
CA ASP A 62 9.70 11.37 6.07
C ASP A 62 10.27 12.52 6.93
N ILE A 63 9.83 13.73 6.56
CA ILE A 63 10.19 15.09 6.98
C ILE A 63 10.63 15.21 8.45
N CYS A 64 11.89 15.58 8.69
CA CYS A 64 12.41 16.00 9.99
C CYS A 64 11.80 17.35 10.42
N TRP A 65 11.10 17.37 11.55
CA TRP A 65 10.83 18.62 12.28
C TRP A 65 12.00 18.95 13.22
N PRO A 66 12.39 20.23 13.40
CA PRO A 66 13.48 20.60 14.29
C PRO A 66 13.12 20.26 15.74
N GLN A 67 14.11 19.76 16.49
CA GLN A 67 14.02 19.52 17.94
C GLN A 67 13.47 20.77 18.65
N LEU A 68 12.26 20.65 19.21
CA LEU A 68 11.79 21.56 20.26
C LEU A 68 12.73 21.37 21.46
N GLY A 69 13.76 22.20 21.52
CA GLY A 69 14.64 22.33 22.66
C GLY A 69 13.80 22.66 23.89
N GLY A 70 13.90 21.79 24.89
CA GLY A 70 13.31 22.02 26.20
C GLY A 70 13.87 23.32 26.77
N ALA A 71 12.98 24.26 27.06
CA ALA A 71 13.26 25.38 27.93
C ALA A 71 12.12 25.46 28.94
N SER A 72 12.39 24.88 30.10
CA SER A 72 11.73 25.16 31.37
C SER A 72 11.74 26.68 31.61
N GLY A 73 10.57 27.31 31.67
CA GLY A 73 10.46 28.74 31.94
C GLY A 73 9.01 29.14 32.21
N MET A 74 8.69 29.26 33.50
CA MET A 74 7.41 29.70 34.05
C MET A 74 6.78 30.89 33.29
N LEU A 75 5.53 30.70 32.87
CA LEU A 75 4.66 31.70 32.27
C LEU A 75 4.33 32.81 33.27
N HIS A 76 5.10 33.90 33.27
CA HIS A 76 4.65 35.15 33.86
C HIS A 76 3.73 35.87 32.86
N ARG A 77 2.42 35.85 33.18
CA ARG A 77 1.40 36.71 32.60
C ARG A 77 1.75 38.17 32.90
N THR A 78 2.22 38.89 31.90
CA THR A 78 2.22 40.35 31.93
C THR A 78 1.36 40.83 30.78
N GLY A 79 0.15 41.28 31.11
CA GLY A 79 -0.77 41.89 30.17
C GLY A 79 -0.21 43.20 29.65
N VAL A 80 -0.19 43.38 28.33
CA VAL A 80 0.04 44.68 27.71
C VAL A 80 -1.17 45.00 26.85
N VAL A 81 -1.91 46.00 27.35
CA VAL A 81 -3.05 46.66 26.72
C VAL A 81 -2.55 47.40 25.48
N MET A 82 -2.91 46.94 24.28
CA MET A 82 -2.65 47.66 23.03
C MET A 82 -3.88 48.49 22.68
N THR A 83 -3.86 49.76 23.09
CA THR A 83 -4.78 50.80 22.61
C THR A 83 -4.43 51.20 21.17
N PRO A 84 -5.44 51.46 20.31
CA PRO A 84 -5.26 51.54 18.87
C PRO A 84 -4.81 52.95 18.45
N ARG A 85 -3.67 53.04 17.75
CA ARG A 85 -3.25 54.29 17.09
C ARG A 85 -3.69 54.29 15.63
N SER A 86 -4.53 55.28 15.33
CA SER A 86 -5.06 55.58 14.01
C SER A 86 -4.00 56.10 13.05
N GLY A 87 -4.10 55.65 11.79
CA GLY A 87 -4.04 56.51 10.62
C GLY A 87 -2.67 57.05 10.21
N ILE A 88 -1.98 56.33 9.33
CA ILE A 88 -1.16 56.93 8.27
C ILE A 88 -1.51 56.21 6.96
N PRO A 89 -2.15 56.88 5.99
CA PRO A 89 -2.43 56.33 4.67
C PRO A 89 -1.27 56.65 3.71
N GLY A 90 -0.81 55.63 3.00
CA GLY A 90 -0.10 55.77 1.73
C GLY A 90 1.42 55.63 1.79
N ASP A 91 1.91 54.45 1.44
CA ASP A 91 2.74 54.27 0.25
C ASP A 91 2.58 52.84 -0.29
N GLY A 92 2.54 52.73 -1.61
CA GLY A 92 2.30 51.48 -2.30
C GLY A 92 3.60 50.72 -2.47
N SER A 93 3.74 49.58 -1.78
CA SER A 93 4.72 48.53 -2.11
C SER A 93 4.35 47.22 -1.41
N ASP A 94 3.16 46.67 -1.67
CA ASP A 94 2.93 45.24 -1.37
C ASP A 94 1.77 44.56 -2.13
N ALA A 95 1.48 45.02 -3.35
CA ALA A 95 0.46 44.39 -4.19
C ALA A 95 0.94 43.08 -4.87
N ALA A 96 2.23 42.72 -4.78
CA ALA A 96 2.76 41.53 -5.43
C ALA A 96 2.60 40.23 -4.62
N ALA A 97 2.37 40.28 -3.31
CA ALA A 97 2.34 39.07 -2.47
C ALA A 97 0.98 38.34 -2.43
N ARG A 98 -0.09 38.87 -3.00
CA ARG A 98 -1.43 38.23 -2.95
C ARG A 98 -1.79 37.32 -4.12
N HIS A 99 -0.93 37.16 -5.13
CA HIS A 99 -1.28 36.33 -6.29
C HIS A 99 -0.86 34.84 -6.25
N VAL A 100 -0.25 34.34 -5.18
CA VAL A 100 0.16 32.91 -5.11
C VAL A 100 -0.68 32.06 -4.13
N ALA A 101 -1.46 32.66 -3.24
CA ALA A 101 -2.33 31.92 -2.32
C ALA A 101 -3.78 31.84 -2.84
N GLY A 102 -3.99 31.09 -3.92
CA GLY A 102 -5.33 30.86 -4.46
C GLY A 102 -5.39 30.62 -5.96
N SER A 103 -4.37 30.01 -6.56
CA SER A 103 -4.51 29.43 -7.90
C SER A 103 -5.61 28.36 -7.82
N LYS A 104 -6.85 28.78 -8.09
CA LYS A 104 -7.94 27.87 -8.44
C LYS A 104 -7.36 26.96 -9.52
N GLN A 105 -7.17 25.68 -9.20
CA GLN A 105 -6.72 24.69 -10.18
C GLN A 105 -7.64 24.83 -11.39
N ARG A 106 -7.07 25.27 -12.52
CA ARG A 106 -7.79 25.38 -13.78
C ARG A 106 -8.29 23.97 -14.13
N PRO A 107 -9.57 23.76 -14.45
CA PRO A 107 -10.09 22.41 -14.66
C PRO A 107 -9.37 21.68 -15.79
N GLN A 108 -9.13 20.40 -15.58
CA GLN A 108 -8.65 19.49 -16.62
C GLN A 108 -9.86 18.83 -17.27
N TRP A 109 -10.25 19.34 -18.44
CA TRP A 109 -11.31 18.74 -19.24
C TRP A 109 -10.81 17.50 -19.97
N THR A 110 -11.72 16.58 -20.25
CA THR A 110 -11.50 15.37 -21.06
C THR A 110 -12.59 15.28 -22.13
N MET A 111 -12.43 14.43 -23.16
CA MET A 111 -13.46 14.24 -24.19
C MET A 111 -14.79 13.69 -23.62
N SER A 112 -14.73 12.97 -22.51
CA SER A 112 -15.90 12.47 -21.77
C SER A 112 -16.50 13.48 -20.80
N SER A 113 -15.89 14.66 -20.64
CA SER A 113 -16.44 15.72 -19.80
C SER A 113 -17.79 16.16 -20.31
N SER A 114 -18.72 16.35 -19.37
CA SER A 114 -20.10 16.69 -19.74
C SER A 114 -20.21 18.14 -20.18
N VAL A 115 -21.04 18.40 -21.19
CA VAL A 115 -21.39 19.77 -21.64
C VAL A 115 -21.92 20.59 -20.47
N ARG A 116 -22.69 19.95 -19.59
CA ARG A 116 -23.25 20.55 -18.38
C ARG A 116 -22.15 21.09 -17.46
N ASP A 117 -21.19 20.24 -17.08
CA ASP A 117 -20.14 20.63 -16.14
C ASP A 117 -19.24 21.73 -16.73
N THR A 118 -19.00 21.68 -18.05
CA THR A 118 -18.24 22.72 -18.76
C THR A 118 -18.96 24.06 -18.81
N LEU A 119 -20.27 24.08 -19.08
CA LEU A 119 -21.04 25.33 -19.09
C LEU A 119 -21.17 25.91 -17.69
N LEU A 120 -21.44 25.05 -16.71
CA LEU A 120 -21.68 25.41 -15.31
C LEU A 120 -20.40 25.52 -14.47
N GLU A 121 -19.22 25.52 -15.10
CA GLU A 121 -17.93 25.67 -14.44
C GLU A 121 -17.90 26.97 -13.61
N GLY A 122 -17.70 26.85 -12.31
CA GLY A 122 -17.69 27.97 -11.36
C GLY A 122 -19.07 28.45 -10.92
N SER A 123 -20.16 27.88 -11.45
CA SER A 123 -21.52 28.17 -10.99
C SER A 123 -21.85 27.42 -9.69
N THR A 124 -22.73 27.99 -8.87
CA THR A 124 -23.26 27.36 -7.65
C THR A 124 -24.47 26.47 -7.90
N LEU A 125 -24.85 26.28 -9.16
CA LEU A 125 -26.08 25.61 -9.56
C LEU A 125 -25.93 24.09 -9.48
N ARG A 126 -26.78 23.45 -8.66
CA ARG A 126 -26.84 21.98 -8.50
C ARG A 126 -27.84 21.33 -9.45
N THR A 127 -27.72 20.01 -9.60
CA THR A 127 -28.50 19.19 -10.55
C THR A 127 -30.01 19.28 -10.36
N ASP A 128 -30.43 19.54 -9.14
CA ASP A 128 -31.80 19.60 -8.63
C ASP A 128 -32.27 21.03 -8.30
N THR A 129 -31.59 22.06 -8.80
CA THR A 129 -31.94 23.45 -8.50
C THR A 129 -33.37 23.75 -8.92
N LYS A 130 -34.17 24.19 -7.95
CA LYS A 130 -35.56 24.60 -8.16
C LYS A 130 -35.62 26.05 -8.59
N LEU A 131 -36.66 26.43 -9.33
CA LEU A 131 -36.86 27.80 -9.82
C LEU A 131 -36.77 28.83 -8.69
N ASN A 132 -37.45 28.59 -7.57
CA ASN A 132 -37.39 29.53 -6.45
C ASN A 132 -35.99 29.65 -5.82
N ASP A 133 -35.20 28.57 -5.81
CA ASP A 133 -33.83 28.63 -5.28
C ASP A 133 -32.91 29.38 -6.25
N PHE A 134 -33.08 29.19 -7.56
CA PHE A 134 -32.41 29.97 -8.60
C PHE A 134 -32.73 31.48 -8.50
N LEU A 135 -33.99 31.83 -8.27
CA LEU A 135 -34.43 33.23 -8.10
C LEU A 135 -33.90 33.84 -6.79
N ARG A 136 -33.78 33.04 -5.71
CA ARG A 136 -33.16 33.48 -4.45
C ARG A 136 -31.68 33.76 -4.64
N SER A 137 -30.94 32.88 -5.32
CA SER A 137 -29.50 33.04 -5.48
C SER A 137 -29.12 34.18 -6.45
N ASN A 138 -29.86 34.35 -7.55
CA ASN A 138 -29.46 35.27 -8.62
C ASN A 138 -30.25 36.60 -8.65
N LEU A 139 -31.47 36.63 -8.10
CA LEU A 139 -32.34 37.82 -8.12
C LEU A 139 -32.76 38.27 -6.71
N GLY A 140 -32.07 37.82 -5.66
CA GLY A 140 -32.34 38.20 -4.27
C GLY A 140 -33.76 37.83 -3.80
N GLY A 141 -34.38 36.81 -4.42
CA GLY A 141 -35.73 36.35 -4.10
C GLY A 141 -36.85 37.06 -4.88
N LYS A 142 -36.52 37.99 -5.79
CA LYS A 142 -37.52 38.65 -6.64
C LYS A 142 -38.16 37.63 -7.59
N GLY A 143 -39.49 37.55 -7.58
CA GLY A 143 -40.27 36.59 -8.39
C GLY A 143 -40.51 35.22 -7.72
N VAL A 144 -40.04 35.01 -6.49
CA VAL A 144 -40.31 33.78 -5.73
C VAL A 144 -41.78 33.72 -5.36
N VAL A 145 -42.48 32.69 -5.83
CA VAL A 145 -43.89 32.43 -5.51
C VAL A 145 -44.00 31.03 -4.93
N LYS A 146 -44.79 30.85 -3.86
CA LYS A 146 -44.97 29.55 -3.18
C LYS A 146 -45.39 28.42 -4.13
N LYS A 147 -46.18 28.73 -5.16
CA LYS A 147 -46.60 27.77 -6.19
C LYS A 147 -45.43 27.15 -6.97
N ASN A 148 -44.32 27.87 -7.10
CA ASN A 148 -43.14 27.44 -7.87
C ASN A 148 -42.07 26.75 -7.01
N GLU A 149 -42.36 26.45 -5.74
CA GLU A 149 -41.39 25.93 -4.77
C GLU A 149 -40.84 24.55 -5.13
N ASN A 150 -41.57 23.77 -5.94
CA ASN A 150 -41.15 22.46 -6.44
C ASN A 150 -40.93 22.41 -7.96
N VAL A 151 -40.91 23.56 -8.64
CA VAL A 151 -40.68 23.60 -10.09
C VAL A 151 -39.20 23.42 -10.36
N ALA A 152 -38.83 22.36 -11.07
CA ALA A 152 -37.46 22.14 -11.53
C ALA A 152 -37.09 23.21 -12.58
N MET A 153 -35.84 23.68 -12.57
CA MET A 153 -35.36 24.63 -13.58
C MET A 153 -35.54 24.13 -15.02
N GLU A 154 -35.47 22.82 -15.25
CA GLU A 154 -35.72 22.22 -16.56
C GLU A 154 -37.12 22.50 -17.09
N ALA A 155 -38.16 22.37 -16.26
CA ALA A 155 -39.53 22.66 -16.64
C ALA A 155 -39.73 24.14 -16.94
N PHE A 156 -39.09 25.01 -16.15
CA PHE A 156 -39.11 26.46 -16.39
C PHE A 156 -38.42 26.85 -17.71
N VAL A 157 -37.29 26.23 -18.05
CA VAL A 157 -36.58 26.51 -19.31
C VAL A 157 -37.42 26.14 -20.53
N GLN A 158 -38.22 25.06 -20.45
CA GLN A 158 -39.08 24.63 -21.55
C GLN A 158 -40.28 25.57 -21.76
N GLU A 159 -40.90 26.06 -20.69
CA GLU A 159 -42.10 26.90 -20.76
C GLU A 159 -42.08 28.05 -19.73
N PRO A 160 -41.22 29.08 -19.90
CA PRO A 160 -41.04 30.13 -18.90
C PRO A 160 -42.33 30.90 -18.58
N ASP A 161 -43.17 31.11 -19.61
CA ASP A 161 -44.42 31.89 -19.53
C ASP A 161 -45.48 31.22 -18.64
N ALA A 162 -45.41 29.89 -18.44
CA ALA A 162 -46.33 29.16 -17.56
C ALA A 162 -46.09 29.45 -16.07
N TYR A 163 -44.88 29.88 -15.70
CA TYR A 163 -44.45 30.01 -14.30
C TYR A 163 -44.24 31.45 -13.85
N VAL A 164 -44.01 32.38 -14.79
CA VAL A 164 -43.74 33.80 -14.51
C VAL A 164 -44.66 34.68 -15.35
N GLN A 165 -45.76 35.15 -14.76
CA GLN A 165 -46.76 35.98 -15.45
C GLN A 165 -46.35 37.46 -15.58
N ASP A 166 -45.48 37.96 -14.70
CA ASP A 166 -44.98 39.34 -14.79
C ASP A 166 -44.03 39.46 -15.99
N GLN A 167 -44.49 40.09 -17.08
CA GLN A 167 -43.73 40.23 -18.32
C GLN A 167 -42.35 40.89 -18.16
N ARG A 168 -42.08 41.60 -17.05
CA ARG A 168 -40.75 42.20 -16.80
C ARG A 168 -39.73 41.18 -16.29
N LEU A 169 -40.16 40.14 -15.59
CA LEU A 169 -39.27 39.14 -14.98
C LEU A 169 -38.60 38.20 -16.01
N PRO A 170 -39.31 37.63 -17.00
CA PRO A 170 -38.68 36.77 -18.02
C PRO A 170 -37.56 37.49 -18.76
N ARG A 171 -37.74 38.78 -19.09
CA ARG A 171 -36.70 39.59 -19.73
C ARG A 171 -35.44 39.72 -18.88
N ILE A 172 -35.57 39.83 -17.56
CA ILE A 172 -34.42 39.88 -16.65
C ILE A 172 -33.76 38.50 -16.58
N ILE A 173 -34.56 37.45 -16.41
CA ILE A 173 -34.08 36.07 -16.28
C ILE A 173 -33.33 35.63 -17.55
N PHE A 174 -33.86 35.90 -18.74
CA PHE A 174 -33.23 35.51 -20.03
C PHE A 174 -31.89 36.22 -20.29
N ASN A 175 -31.65 37.35 -19.63
CA ASN A 175 -30.40 38.08 -19.71
C ASN A 175 -29.36 37.65 -18.65
N LEU A 176 -29.72 36.77 -17.71
CA LEU A 176 -28.76 36.22 -16.75
C LEU A 176 -27.86 35.20 -17.44
N THR A 177 -26.55 35.35 -17.25
CA THR A 177 -25.51 34.42 -17.73
C THR A 177 -25.82 32.99 -17.29
N GLU A 178 -26.20 32.82 -16.03
CA GLU A 178 -26.52 31.53 -15.41
C GLU A 178 -27.73 30.87 -16.06
N TYR A 179 -28.74 31.65 -16.48
CA TYR A 179 -29.90 31.12 -17.20
C TYR A 179 -29.53 30.71 -18.62
N GLN A 180 -28.74 31.52 -19.34
CA GLN A 180 -28.31 31.20 -20.70
C GLN A 180 -27.48 29.91 -20.75
N GLU A 181 -26.65 29.67 -19.73
CA GLU A 181 -25.88 28.43 -19.59
C GLU A 181 -26.76 27.22 -19.29
N LEU A 182 -27.74 27.35 -18.39
CA LEU A 182 -28.75 26.33 -18.11
C LEU A 182 -29.58 26.02 -19.37
N GLU A 183 -30.08 27.04 -20.04
CA GLU A 183 -30.87 26.91 -21.27
C GLU A 183 -30.09 26.19 -22.36
N ALA A 184 -28.83 26.59 -22.59
CA ALA A 184 -27.95 25.92 -23.54
C ALA A 184 -27.72 24.44 -23.18
N THR A 185 -27.51 24.14 -21.89
CA THR A 185 -27.34 22.76 -21.40
C THR A 185 -28.55 21.90 -21.74
N TYR A 186 -29.75 22.36 -21.41
CA TYR A 186 -30.98 21.60 -21.68
C TYR A 186 -31.26 21.45 -23.18
N LYS A 187 -31.10 22.53 -23.97
CA LYS A 187 -31.28 22.48 -25.42
C LYS A 187 -30.31 21.51 -26.09
N LEU A 188 -29.07 21.43 -25.61
CA LEU A 188 -28.06 20.50 -26.14
C LEU A 188 -28.37 19.05 -25.77
N HIS A 189 -28.81 18.78 -24.53
CA HIS A 189 -29.25 17.45 -24.11
C HIS A 189 -30.43 16.93 -24.94
N HIS A 190 -31.43 17.79 -25.23
CA HIS A 190 -32.55 17.44 -26.12
C HIS A 190 -32.12 17.14 -27.56
N LYS A 191 -30.99 17.71 -28.00
CA LYS A 191 -30.37 17.41 -29.30
C LYS A 191 -29.36 16.26 -29.25
N GLY A 192 -29.24 15.57 -28.11
CA GLY A 192 -28.36 14.42 -27.93
C GLY A 192 -26.88 14.76 -27.69
N VAL A 193 -26.57 16.00 -27.31
CA VAL A 193 -25.18 16.46 -27.06
C VAL A 193 -24.94 16.56 -25.55
N PHE A 194 -24.34 15.53 -24.97
CA PHE A 194 -24.09 15.39 -23.53
C PHE A 194 -22.61 15.58 -23.16
N SER A 195 -21.69 15.26 -24.07
CA SER A 195 -20.24 15.34 -23.85
C SER A 195 -19.54 16.32 -24.80
N LEU A 196 -18.33 16.74 -24.43
CA LEU A 196 -17.47 17.54 -25.32
C LEU A 196 -17.16 16.80 -26.63
N GLU A 197 -17.04 15.46 -26.60
CA GLU A 197 -16.89 14.66 -27.81
C GLU A 197 -18.09 14.79 -28.77
N GLN A 198 -19.31 14.75 -28.25
CA GLN A 198 -20.50 14.94 -29.10
C GLN A 198 -20.61 16.39 -29.57
N TRP A 199 -20.25 17.36 -28.71
CA TRP A 199 -20.21 18.76 -29.09
C TRP A 199 -19.21 19.03 -30.22
N ARG A 200 -18.06 18.36 -30.22
CA ARG A 200 -17.05 18.45 -31.30
C ARG A 200 -17.68 18.23 -32.67
N ASP A 201 -18.47 17.17 -32.83
CA ASP A 201 -19.03 16.73 -34.12
C ASP A 201 -20.44 17.27 -34.41
N TYR A 202 -20.99 18.07 -33.51
CA TYR A 202 -22.34 18.62 -33.65
C TYR A 202 -22.39 19.70 -34.74
N GLU A 203 -23.31 19.57 -35.71
CA GLU A 203 -23.41 20.47 -36.88
C GLU A 203 -24.08 21.80 -36.55
N GLY A 204 -25.08 21.80 -35.65
CA GLY A 204 -25.91 22.97 -35.34
C GLY A 204 -25.31 23.94 -34.32
N LYS A 205 -23.99 24.13 -34.30
CA LYS A 205 -23.28 25.00 -33.32
C LYS A 205 -23.70 26.46 -33.42
N ASP A 206 -24.08 26.90 -34.62
CA ASP A 206 -24.61 28.24 -34.92
C ASP A 206 -25.93 28.55 -34.17
N THR A 207 -26.74 27.52 -33.89
CA THR A 207 -28.00 27.63 -33.13
C THR A 207 -27.80 27.84 -31.62
N VAL A 208 -26.59 27.62 -31.10
CA VAL A 208 -26.25 27.79 -29.68
C VAL A 208 -25.83 29.24 -29.41
N THR A 209 -26.25 29.79 -28.28
CA THR A 209 -25.87 31.14 -27.85
C THR A 209 -24.35 31.34 -27.92
N PRO A 210 -23.84 32.50 -28.37
CA PRO A 210 -22.41 32.75 -28.52
C PRO A 210 -21.59 32.47 -27.25
N LEU A 211 -22.15 32.78 -26.07
CA LEU A 211 -21.52 32.55 -24.77
C LEU A 211 -21.25 31.06 -24.51
N ALA A 212 -22.30 30.23 -24.55
CA ALA A 212 -22.19 28.79 -24.32
C ALA A 212 -21.28 28.10 -25.34
N ARG A 213 -21.40 28.49 -26.62
CA ARG A 213 -20.52 28.02 -27.69
C ARG A 213 -19.06 28.35 -27.41
N GLY A 214 -18.78 29.58 -26.97
CA GLY A 214 -17.45 30.04 -26.60
C GLY A 214 -16.83 29.22 -25.46
N LYS A 215 -17.59 28.94 -24.39
CA LYS A 215 -17.13 28.09 -23.28
C LYS A 215 -16.79 26.67 -23.73
N LEU A 216 -17.68 26.03 -24.48
CA LEU A 216 -17.46 24.65 -24.95
C LEU A 216 -16.29 24.56 -25.93
N ASN A 217 -16.17 25.52 -26.85
CA ASN A 217 -15.02 25.59 -27.75
C ASN A 217 -13.73 25.88 -26.98
N ALA A 218 -13.74 26.73 -25.95
CA ALA A 218 -12.56 26.98 -25.13
C ALA A 218 -12.09 25.71 -24.39
N ALA A 219 -13.03 24.91 -23.86
CA ALA A 219 -12.71 23.63 -23.23
C ALA A 219 -12.16 22.60 -24.23
N LEU A 220 -12.78 22.48 -25.41
CA LEU A 220 -12.25 21.63 -26.50
C LEU A 220 -10.86 22.08 -26.96
N THR A 221 -10.68 23.38 -27.18
CA THR A 221 -9.39 23.95 -27.55
C THR A 221 -8.36 23.70 -26.47
N GLN A 222 -8.71 23.76 -25.18
CA GLN A 222 -7.80 23.38 -24.10
C GLN A 222 -7.37 21.91 -24.22
N ILE A 223 -8.31 20.97 -24.36
CA ILE A 223 -8.01 19.53 -24.53
C ILE A 223 -7.09 19.30 -25.73
N LEU A 224 -7.42 19.88 -26.89
CA LEU A 224 -6.67 19.71 -28.13
C LEU A 224 -5.31 20.40 -28.06
N THR A 225 -5.23 21.58 -27.46
CA THR A 225 -3.97 22.31 -27.29
C THR A 225 -3.06 21.61 -26.30
N GLU A 226 -3.57 21.05 -25.20
CA GLU A 226 -2.78 20.24 -24.27
C GLU A 226 -2.26 18.96 -24.96
N ARG A 227 -3.07 18.38 -25.87
CA ARG A 227 -2.64 17.27 -26.73
C ARG A 227 -1.55 17.68 -27.73
N LEU A 228 -1.58 18.91 -28.25
CA LEU A 228 -0.59 19.47 -29.18
C LEU A 228 0.68 20.00 -28.49
N LYS A 229 0.57 20.50 -27.24
CA LYS A 229 1.66 21.07 -26.43
C LYS A 229 2.64 20.02 -25.89
N GLY A 230 2.51 18.76 -26.31
CA GLY A 230 3.54 17.75 -26.18
C GLY A 230 4.84 18.05 -26.96
N THR A 231 5.23 19.30 -27.16
CA THR A 231 6.60 19.68 -27.50
C THR A 231 7.44 19.53 -26.24
N GLN A 232 7.81 18.29 -25.92
CA GLN A 232 8.90 18.08 -24.99
C GLN A 232 10.16 18.61 -25.67
N GLU A 233 11.00 19.36 -24.97
CA GLU A 233 12.40 19.54 -25.36
C GLU A 233 13.00 18.14 -25.48
N MET A 234 12.95 17.56 -26.68
CA MET A 234 13.42 16.22 -26.93
C MET A 234 14.92 16.27 -26.94
N LYS A 235 15.53 15.82 -25.84
CA LYS A 235 16.94 15.44 -25.84
C LYS A 235 17.09 14.20 -26.68
N PHE A 236 17.73 14.35 -27.84
CA PHE A 236 18.04 13.23 -28.71
C PHE A 236 19.09 12.32 -28.08
N THR A 237 18.98 11.02 -28.31
CA THR A 237 19.97 10.00 -27.98
C THR A 237 20.39 9.27 -29.24
N ILE A 238 21.52 8.56 -29.20
CA ILE A 238 22.02 7.77 -30.34
C ILE A 238 20.98 6.71 -30.81
N SER A 239 20.09 6.25 -29.93
CA SER A 239 19.01 5.30 -30.23
C SER A 239 17.71 5.93 -30.74
N THR A 240 17.60 7.27 -30.78
CA THR A 240 16.39 7.97 -31.24
C THR A 240 16.09 7.63 -32.70
N LYS A 241 14.83 7.30 -33.01
CA LYS A 241 14.38 6.97 -34.38
C LYS A 241 14.51 8.18 -35.31
N ILE A 242 14.79 7.94 -36.58
CA ILE A 242 14.90 9.02 -37.59
C ILE A 242 13.60 9.82 -37.68
N GLU A 243 12.44 9.14 -37.65
CA GLU A 243 11.14 9.81 -37.65
C GLU A 243 11.01 10.81 -36.50
N GLU A 244 11.37 10.42 -35.27
CA GLU A 244 11.31 11.30 -34.09
C GLU A 244 12.21 12.53 -34.24
N VAL A 245 13.38 12.39 -34.87
CA VAL A 245 14.31 13.50 -35.15
C VAL A 245 13.74 14.44 -36.21
N LEU A 246 13.21 13.91 -37.31
CA LEU A 246 12.67 14.72 -38.40
C LEU A 246 11.44 15.52 -37.97
N PHE A 247 10.57 14.91 -37.17
CA PHE A 247 9.41 15.59 -36.60
C PHE A 247 9.75 16.39 -35.34
N LYS A 248 10.96 16.25 -34.77
CA LYS A 248 11.40 16.90 -33.52
C LYS A 248 10.40 16.76 -32.37
N GLY A 249 9.77 15.58 -32.25
CA GLY A 249 8.70 15.33 -31.29
C GLY A 249 7.44 16.18 -31.48
N ARG A 250 7.28 16.87 -32.61
CA ARG A 250 6.05 17.59 -32.93
C ARG A 250 4.90 16.59 -33.11
N VAL A 251 3.72 16.98 -32.64
CA VAL A 251 2.50 16.22 -32.90
C VAL A 251 2.22 16.27 -34.40
N ARG A 252 2.04 15.10 -35.00
CA ARG A 252 1.74 14.96 -36.43
C ARG A 252 0.42 15.61 -36.77
N VAL A 253 0.50 16.73 -37.47
CA VAL A 253 -0.65 17.52 -37.89
C VAL A 253 -1.41 16.82 -39.02
N ASN A 254 -0.71 16.05 -39.85
CA ASN A 254 -1.29 15.25 -40.94
C ASN A 254 -2.25 14.15 -40.42
N GLU A 255 -2.04 13.68 -39.19
CA GLU A 255 -2.87 12.73 -38.43
C GLU A 255 -3.97 13.42 -37.59
N MET A 256 -4.07 14.74 -37.64
CA MET A 256 -5.17 15.46 -37.01
C MET A 256 -6.48 15.17 -37.75
N LYS A 257 -7.58 15.00 -37.01
CA LYS A 257 -8.92 14.86 -37.58
C LYS A 257 -9.42 16.19 -38.12
N LEU A 258 -10.13 16.16 -39.24
CA LEU A 258 -10.69 17.35 -39.89
C LEU A 258 -11.60 18.14 -38.93
N ASN A 259 -12.51 17.48 -38.23
CA ASN A 259 -13.41 18.16 -37.30
C ASN A 259 -12.68 18.80 -36.10
N ASP A 260 -11.53 18.25 -35.67
CA ASP A 260 -10.69 18.87 -34.63
C ASP A 260 -10.11 20.18 -35.15
N PHE A 261 -9.52 20.17 -36.36
CA PHE A 261 -9.00 21.38 -37.01
C PHE A 261 -10.07 22.44 -37.21
N LEU A 262 -11.23 22.07 -37.78
CA LEU A 262 -12.33 23.00 -38.04
C LEU A 262 -12.87 23.58 -36.73
N THR A 263 -12.95 22.79 -35.66
CA THR A 263 -13.41 23.26 -34.36
C THR A 263 -12.40 24.18 -33.68
N MET A 264 -11.12 23.86 -33.79
CA MET A 264 -10.04 24.60 -33.11
C MET A 264 -9.72 25.94 -33.78
N GLU A 265 -9.64 25.99 -35.11
CA GLU A 265 -9.14 27.17 -35.85
C GLU A 265 -10.25 27.96 -36.56
N LEU A 266 -11.43 27.35 -36.77
CA LEU A 266 -12.48 27.88 -37.62
C LEU A 266 -13.86 27.87 -36.95
N ASP A 267 -13.91 27.85 -35.62
CA ASP A 267 -15.13 27.88 -34.80
C ASP A 267 -16.17 26.78 -35.13
N GLY A 268 -15.71 25.66 -35.67
CA GLY A 268 -16.56 24.54 -36.09
C GLY A 268 -17.24 24.74 -37.45
N ARG A 269 -16.84 25.77 -38.21
CA ARG A 269 -17.39 26.04 -39.55
C ARG A 269 -17.05 24.88 -40.50
N GLY A 270 -18.07 24.27 -41.09
CA GLY A 270 -17.92 23.11 -41.99
C GLY A 270 -17.81 21.75 -41.30
N VAL A 271 -17.96 21.68 -39.97
CA VAL A 271 -18.06 20.40 -39.24
C VAL A 271 -19.28 19.64 -39.72
N VAL A 272 -19.06 18.38 -40.06
CA VAL A 272 -20.11 17.44 -40.47
C VAL A 272 -19.84 16.12 -39.74
N ALA A 273 -20.87 15.45 -39.26
CA ALA A 273 -20.69 14.22 -38.48
C ALA A 273 -19.98 13.12 -39.30
N THR A 274 -20.15 13.12 -40.63
CA THR A 274 -19.51 12.18 -41.56
C THR A 274 -17.99 12.35 -41.67
N ASN A 275 -17.45 13.49 -41.24
CA ASN A 275 -16.02 13.81 -41.35
C ASN A 275 -15.22 13.47 -40.07
N ARG A 276 -15.84 12.84 -39.07
CA ARG A 276 -15.27 12.58 -37.74
C ARG A 276 -13.94 11.79 -37.74
N ASP A 277 -13.71 10.97 -38.77
CA ASP A 277 -12.52 10.10 -38.89
C ASP A 277 -11.62 10.49 -40.07
N VAL A 278 -11.94 11.59 -40.76
CA VAL A 278 -11.15 12.07 -41.89
C VAL A 278 -9.90 12.77 -41.37
N LEU A 279 -8.73 12.31 -41.79
CA LEU A 279 -7.46 12.94 -41.46
C LEU A 279 -7.15 14.12 -42.39
N LEU A 280 -6.42 15.12 -41.90
CA LEU A 280 -6.01 16.25 -42.72
C LEU A 280 -5.19 15.83 -43.96
N LYS A 281 -4.35 14.80 -43.84
CA LYS A 281 -3.62 14.22 -44.98
C LYS A 281 -4.53 13.76 -46.13
N GLU A 282 -5.73 13.29 -45.82
CA GLU A 282 -6.71 12.88 -46.84
C GLU A 282 -7.53 14.08 -47.33
N PHE A 283 -7.95 14.95 -46.40
CA PHE A 283 -8.71 16.15 -46.70
C PHE A 283 -8.02 17.07 -47.72
N PHE A 284 -6.73 17.39 -47.51
CA PHE A 284 -5.99 18.29 -48.40
C PHE A 284 -5.71 17.70 -49.80
N LYS A 285 -5.88 16.38 -50.00
CA LYS A 285 -5.82 15.79 -51.35
C LYS A 285 -7.03 16.19 -52.20
N ASN A 286 -8.21 16.30 -51.59
CA ASN A 286 -9.43 16.67 -52.29
C ASN A 286 -10.48 17.29 -51.34
N PRO A 287 -10.34 18.59 -50.97
CA PRO A 287 -11.24 19.24 -50.00
C PRO A 287 -12.71 19.20 -50.39
N ASN A 288 -13.01 19.28 -51.70
CA ASN A 288 -14.37 19.25 -52.26
C ASN A 288 -15.14 17.96 -51.93
N LYS A 289 -14.43 16.86 -51.63
CA LYS A 289 -15.04 15.57 -51.28
C LYS A 289 -15.69 15.60 -49.89
N TYR A 290 -15.14 16.38 -48.96
CA TYR A 290 -15.51 16.36 -47.54
C TYR A 290 -16.36 17.55 -47.12
N ILE A 291 -16.20 18.71 -47.76
CA ILE A 291 -17.02 19.90 -47.52
C ILE A 291 -17.81 20.20 -48.80
N ARG A 292 -19.08 19.75 -48.83
CA ARG A 292 -19.96 19.91 -50.01
C ARG A 292 -20.52 21.33 -50.16
N ASP A 293 -20.64 22.05 -49.06
CA ASP A 293 -21.03 23.47 -49.10
C ASP A 293 -19.88 24.29 -49.71
N LYS A 294 -20.06 24.64 -51.00
CA LYS A 294 -19.08 25.41 -51.76
C LYS A 294 -18.79 26.78 -51.14
N ARG A 295 -19.78 27.40 -50.48
CA ARG A 295 -19.59 28.70 -49.83
C ARG A 295 -18.74 28.53 -48.58
N ALA A 296 -19.09 27.57 -47.72
CA ALA A 296 -18.30 27.28 -46.52
C ALA A 296 -16.86 26.89 -46.88
N LEU A 297 -16.67 26.01 -47.88
CA LEU A 297 -15.33 25.63 -48.33
C LEU A 297 -14.52 26.82 -48.86
N LYS A 298 -15.14 27.72 -49.64
CA LYS A 298 -14.46 28.91 -50.15
C LYS A 298 -14.06 29.86 -49.02
N GLU A 299 -14.92 30.07 -48.03
CA GLU A 299 -14.59 30.88 -46.84
C GLU A 299 -13.44 30.26 -46.04
N ILE A 300 -13.45 28.93 -45.86
CA ILE A 300 -12.39 28.19 -45.17
C ILE A 300 -11.06 28.32 -45.91
N GLN A 301 -11.05 28.16 -47.24
CA GLN A 301 -9.84 28.24 -48.06
C GLN A 301 -9.21 29.64 -48.10
N ILE A 302 -9.97 30.69 -47.84
CA ILE A 302 -9.45 32.06 -47.75
C ILE A 302 -8.74 32.31 -46.41
N SER A 303 -8.99 31.49 -45.39
CA SER A 303 -8.40 31.69 -44.06
C SER A 303 -6.89 31.40 -44.02
N ASP A 304 -6.15 32.21 -43.27
CA ASP A 304 -4.74 31.96 -42.98
C ASP A 304 -4.52 30.64 -42.24
N ALA A 305 -5.50 30.22 -41.42
CA ALA A 305 -5.48 28.94 -40.73
C ALA A 305 -5.39 27.76 -41.72
N TYR A 306 -6.21 27.78 -42.78
CA TYR A 306 -6.19 26.75 -43.83
C TYR A 306 -4.84 26.72 -44.54
N ALA A 307 -4.32 27.88 -44.96
CA ALA A 307 -3.05 27.95 -45.69
C ALA A 307 -1.85 27.48 -44.84
N ARG A 308 -1.81 27.85 -43.56
CA ARG A 308 -0.78 27.35 -42.61
C ARG A 308 -0.87 25.83 -42.44
N MET A 309 -2.09 25.32 -42.32
CA MET A 309 -2.35 23.91 -42.09
C MET A 309 -2.03 23.03 -43.31
N GLU A 310 -2.42 23.47 -44.51
CA GLU A 310 -2.08 22.77 -45.75
C GLU A 310 -0.56 22.63 -45.92
N ARG A 311 0.16 23.72 -45.68
CA ARG A 311 1.63 23.73 -45.76
C ARG A 311 2.24 22.75 -44.76
N ALA A 312 1.81 22.78 -43.49
CA ALA A 312 2.30 21.87 -42.47
C ALA A 312 2.08 20.40 -42.84
N VAL A 313 0.89 20.05 -43.34
CA VAL A 313 0.58 18.67 -43.76
C VAL A 313 1.43 18.23 -44.95
N ARG A 314 1.67 19.11 -45.92
CA ARG A 314 2.55 18.81 -47.08
C ARG A 314 3.99 18.58 -46.63
N ASP A 315 4.52 19.48 -45.80
CA ASP A 315 5.88 19.38 -45.26
C ASP A 315 6.07 18.07 -44.47
N GLU A 316 5.07 17.67 -43.67
CA GLU A 316 5.11 16.40 -42.93
C GLU A 316 5.08 15.18 -43.85
N VAL A 317 4.25 15.19 -44.90
CA VAL A 317 4.19 14.09 -45.89
C VAL A 317 5.51 13.93 -46.62
N ASP A 318 6.17 15.04 -46.96
CA ASP A 318 7.50 15.02 -47.59
C ASP A 318 8.56 14.45 -46.63
N LEU A 319 8.48 14.77 -45.33
CA LEU A 319 9.37 14.19 -44.31
C LEU A 319 9.13 12.69 -44.08
N GLU A 320 7.87 12.22 -44.09
CA GLU A 320 7.55 10.78 -44.02
C GLU A 320 8.17 10.01 -45.18
N GLU A 321 8.13 10.58 -46.39
CA GLU A 321 8.72 9.97 -47.57
C GLU A 321 10.25 9.92 -47.47
N VAL A 322 10.89 10.94 -46.88
CA VAL A 322 12.33 10.92 -46.59
C VAL A 322 12.67 9.84 -45.56
N ALA A 323 11.90 9.74 -44.48
CA ALA A 323 12.10 8.71 -43.45
C ALA A 323 11.97 7.30 -44.04
N ARG A 324 10.95 7.08 -44.88
CA ARG A 324 10.75 5.82 -45.60
C ARG A 324 11.95 5.47 -46.47
N LYS A 325 12.45 6.41 -47.27
CA LYS A 325 13.64 6.19 -48.12
C LYS A 325 14.90 5.88 -47.31
N LEU A 326 15.08 6.47 -46.14
CA LEU A 326 16.20 6.17 -45.23
C LEU A 326 16.07 4.77 -44.64
N ARG A 327 14.86 4.37 -44.23
CA ARG A 327 14.57 3.03 -43.75
C ARG A 327 14.83 1.95 -44.80
N ASP A 328 14.42 2.20 -46.05
CA ASP A 328 14.69 1.30 -47.19
C ASP A 328 16.20 1.13 -47.44
N LYS A 329 17.03 2.06 -46.95
CA LYS A 329 18.50 2.01 -46.98
C LYS A 329 19.14 1.53 -45.66
N GLY A 330 18.33 1.02 -44.72
CA GLY A 330 18.79 0.49 -43.43
C GLY A 330 19.05 1.52 -42.33
N VAL A 331 18.64 2.78 -42.51
CA VAL A 331 18.87 3.85 -41.53
C VAL A 331 17.61 4.07 -40.68
N TYR A 332 17.58 3.46 -39.48
CA TYR A 332 16.41 3.48 -38.59
C TYR A 332 16.49 4.51 -37.45
N ASN A 333 17.69 4.84 -36.98
CA ASN A 333 17.95 5.70 -35.82
C ASN A 333 19.21 6.57 -36.04
N LEU A 334 19.52 7.45 -35.08
CA LEU A 334 20.69 8.34 -35.15
C LEU A 334 22.02 7.57 -35.22
N LEU A 335 22.14 6.39 -34.60
CA LEU A 335 23.30 5.52 -34.77
C LEU A 335 23.46 5.09 -36.22
N GLY A 336 22.38 4.55 -36.82
CA GLY A 336 22.36 4.17 -38.22
C GLY A 336 22.62 5.35 -39.15
N TRP A 337 22.21 6.57 -38.79
CA TRP A 337 22.58 7.78 -39.52
C TRP A 337 24.06 8.10 -39.38
N SER A 338 24.65 7.93 -38.19
CA SER A 338 26.08 8.15 -37.98
C SER A 338 26.92 7.19 -38.84
N GLU A 339 26.50 5.93 -38.95
CA GLU A 339 27.17 4.85 -39.69
C GLU A 339 26.81 4.81 -41.19
N ALA A 340 25.78 5.54 -41.62
CA ALA A 340 25.33 5.53 -43.00
C ALA A 340 26.44 5.96 -43.98
N ALA A 341 26.56 5.21 -45.08
CA ALA A 341 27.52 5.51 -46.15
C ALA A 341 27.32 6.92 -46.72
N ALA A 342 28.41 7.54 -47.18
CA ALA A 342 28.39 8.92 -47.69
C ALA A 342 27.38 9.11 -48.84
N GLU A 343 27.19 8.10 -49.69
CA GLU A 343 26.19 8.10 -50.77
C GLU A 343 24.76 8.18 -50.24
N VAL A 344 24.45 7.45 -49.15
CA VAL A 344 23.13 7.52 -48.48
C VAL A 344 22.90 8.92 -47.95
N LYS A 345 23.89 9.49 -47.26
CA LYS A 345 23.84 10.86 -46.71
C LYS A 345 23.71 11.92 -47.82
N ALA A 346 24.26 11.70 -49.00
CA ALA A 346 24.19 12.62 -50.14
C ALA A 346 22.81 12.63 -50.82
N THR A 347 22.03 11.54 -50.73
CA THR A 347 20.66 11.49 -51.29
C THR A 347 19.61 12.27 -50.49
N VAL A 348 19.96 12.74 -49.29
CA VAL A 348 19.06 13.46 -48.40
C VAL A 348 19.15 14.97 -48.67
N HIS A 349 18.00 15.64 -48.73
CA HIS A 349 17.92 17.09 -48.91
C HIS A 349 18.72 17.84 -47.81
N LYS A 350 19.41 18.93 -48.19
CA LYS A 350 20.39 19.63 -47.35
C LYS A 350 19.87 20.02 -45.96
N LEU A 351 18.61 20.48 -45.88
CA LEU A 351 17.96 20.85 -44.61
C LEU A 351 17.73 19.65 -43.68
N THR A 352 17.29 18.53 -44.24
CA THR A 352 17.07 17.28 -43.50
C THR A 352 18.39 16.72 -43.00
N LYS A 353 19.42 16.71 -43.87
CA LYS A 353 20.79 16.32 -43.49
C LYS A 353 21.29 17.16 -42.31
N HIS A 354 21.17 18.48 -42.38
CA HIS A 354 21.58 19.37 -41.30
C HIS A 354 20.81 19.12 -39.99
N SER A 355 19.52 18.79 -40.08
CA SER A 355 18.71 18.46 -38.89
C SER A 355 19.17 17.17 -38.23
N LEU A 356 19.44 16.11 -39.01
CA LEU A 356 19.97 14.84 -38.51
C LEU A 356 21.37 15.00 -37.93
N ASP A 357 22.24 15.76 -38.59
CA ASP A 357 23.59 16.05 -38.12
C ASP A 357 23.56 16.88 -36.82
N SER A 358 22.67 17.87 -36.72
CA SER A 358 22.49 18.67 -35.50
C SER A 358 21.94 17.83 -34.35
N ALA A 359 20.99 16.93 -34.61
CA ALA A 359 20.45 16.02 -33.61
C ALA A 359 21.49 14.98 -33.17
N LEU A 360 22.32 14.49 -34.10
CA LEU A 360 23.45 13.63 -33.78
C LEU A 360 24.46 14.38 -32.91
N GLN A 361 24.77 15.65 -33.22
CA GLN A 361 25.61 16.48 -32.36
C GLN A 361 25.00 16.70 -30.98
N GLU A 362 23.69 16.97 -30.89
CA GLU A 362 23.00 17.12 -29.61
C GLU A 362 22.98 15.84 -28.78
N ALA A 363 22.70 14.70 -29.42
CA ALA A 363 22.83 13.38 -28.81
C ALA A 363 24.26 13.06 -28.39
N SER A 364 25.24 13.71 -29.01
CA SER A 364 26.67 13.62 -28.66
C SER A 364 27.11 14.69 -27.66
N LYS A 365 26.30 15.73 -27.40
CA LYS A 365 26.64 16.78 -26.44
C LYS A 365 26.46 16.22 -25.04
N PRO A 366 27.50 16.25 -24.19
CA PRO A 366 27.41 15.78 -22.80
C PRO A 366 26.53 16.77 -22.01
N THR A 367 25.22 16.60 -22.07
CA THR A 367 24.27 17.39 -21.29
C THR A 367 24.36 16.95 -19.84
N THR A 368 24.96 17.80 -19.01
CA THR A 368 25.05 17.68 -17.54
C THR A 368 25.32 16.25 -17.11
N THR A 369 26.53 15.84 -17.47
CA THR A 369 27.19 14.59 -17.15
C THR A 369 27.17 14.33 -15.64
N ILE A 370 26.11 13.68 -15.13
CA ILE A 370 26.42 12.51 -14.31
C ILE A 370 26.76 11.43 -15.34
N GLU A 371 28.04 11.41 -15.69
CA GLU A 371 28.65 10.33 -16.49
C GLU A 371 28.20 9.02 -15.86
N ALA A 372 27.99 8.01 -16.70
CA ALA A 372 27.82 6.66 -16.19
C ALA A 372 29.02 6.38 -15.28
N LEU A 373 28.77 6.24 -13.98
CA LEU A 373 29.85 6.27 -13.01
C LEU A 373 30.36 4.84 -12.87
N LYS A 374 31.55 4.57 -13.41
CA LYS A 374 32.23 3.30 -13.19
C LYS A 374 32.64 3.23 -11.72
N LEU A 375 32.14 2.21 -11.02
CA LEU A 375 32.38 1.99 -9.60
C LEU A 375 33.50 0.98 -9.45
N GLU A 376 34.74 1.46 -9.55
CA GLU A 376 35.93 0.62 -9.56
C GLU A 376 36.06 -0.23 -8.29
N GLY A 377 36.27 -1.54 -8.49
CA GLY A 377 36.36 -2.56 -7.46
C GLY A 377 35.07 -2.83 -6.66
N LEU A 378 33.93 -2.25 -7.01
CA LEU A 378 32.65 -2.63 -6.41
C LEU A 378 32.25 -4.05 -6.80
N TYR A 379 32.53 -4.47 -8.05
CA TYR A 379 32.29 -5.83 -8.52
C TYR A 379 33.00 -6.83 -7.60
N GLU A 380 34.32 -6.70 -7.48
CA GLU A 380 35.15 -7.53 -6.60
C GLU A 380 34.69 -7.53 -5.16
N SER A 381 34.29 -6.38 -4.63
CA SER A 381 33.82 -6.27 -3.25
C SER A 381 32.51 -7.02 -3.01
N VAL A 382 31.59 -6.99 -3.98
CA VAL A 382 30.30 -7.69 -3.90
C VAL A 382 30.50 -9.18 -4.14
N TYR A 383 31.25 -9.55 -5.17
CA TYR A 383 31.57 -10.94 -5.52
C TYR A 383 32.35 -11.63 -4.39
N SER A 384 33.37 -10.98 -3.85
CA SER A 384 34.22 -11.52 -2.79
C SER A 384 33.70 -11.22 -1.37
N ALA A 385 32.39 -10.96 -1.21
CA ALA A 385 31.81 -10.66 0.09
C ALA A 385 32.05 -11.81 1.09
N ARG A 386 32.41 -11.44 2.32
CA ARG A 386 32.78 -12.40 3.37
C ARG A 386 31.55 -12.99 4.03
N TRP A 387 31.59 -14.30 4.21
CA TRP A 387 30.54 -15.07 4.87
C TRP A 387 30.77 -15.17 6.38
N TYR A 388 29.68 -15.03 7.11
CA TYR A 388 29.58 -15.36 8.53
C TYR A 388 28.23 -16.03 8.79
N HIS A 389 28.10 -16.71 9.91
CA HIS A 389 26.82 -17.29 10.32
C HIS A 389 26.67 -17.33 11.84
N VAL A 390 25.41 -17.35 12.28
CA VAL A 390 25.02 -17.45 13.68
C VAL A 390 24.32 -18.79 13.86
N VAL A 391 24.80 -19.57 14.83
CA VAL A 391 24.19 -20.85 15.22
C VAL A 391 23.65 -20.77 16.63
N GLU A 392 22.58 -21.51 16.87
CA GLU A 392 22.09 -21.78 18.20
C GLU A 392 23.01 -22.80 18.89
N VAL A 393 23.24 -22.65 20.19
CA VAL A 393 24.08 -23.56 20.99
C VAL A 393 23.31 -23.89 22.27
N SER A 394 22.95 -25.17 22.44
CA SER A 394 22.37 -25.68 23.67
C SER A 394 23.44 -25.84 24.74
N GLY A 395 23.39 -25.05 25.82
CA GLY A 395 24.31 -25.14 26.96
C GLY A 395 23.63 -24.80 28.29
N GLY A 396 24.06 -25.49 29.37
CA GLY A 396 23.47 -25.68 30.72
C GLY A 396 22.58 -24.64 31.43
N GLU A 397 22.39 -23.42 30.95
CA GLU A 397 21.46 -22.44 31.55
C GLU A 397 20.56 -21.72 30.53
N GLY A 398 20.61 -22.10 29.25
CA GLY A 398 19.73 -21.56 28.22
C GLY A 398 20.31 -21.67 26.83
N THR A 399 19.46 -21.44 25.82
CA THR A 399 19.91 -21.49 24.42
C THR A 399 20.66 -20.21 24.05
N GLY A 400 21.98 -20.33 23.91
CA GLY A 400 22.88 -19.26 23.50
C GLY A 400 23.03 -19.19 21.98
N MET A 401 23.53 -18.07 21.46
CA MET A 401 23.87 -17.93 20.04
C MET A 401 25.36 -17.68 19.88
N LYS A 402 25.99 -18.37 18.92
CA LYS A 402 27.42 -18.24 18.62
C LYS A 402 27.61 -17.78 17.18
N VAL A 403 28.44 -16.76 17.02
CA VAL A 403 28.89 -16.27 15.71
C VAL A 403 30.08 -17.12 15.25
N LYS A 404 30.06 -17.54 13.99
CA LYS A 404 31.12 -18.27 13.31
C LYS A 404 31.48 -17.56 12.00
N GLU A 405 32.75 -17.60 11.64
CA GLU A 405 33.24 -17.11 10.36
C GLU A 405 33.11 -18.21 9.29
N GLY A 406 32.89 -17.78 8.05
CA GLY A 406 32.71 -18.66 6.90
C GLY A 406 31.23 -18.96 6.60
N LYS A 407 31.01 -19.54 5.42
CA LYS A 407 29.70 -20.07 5.01
C LYS A 407 29.40 -21.30 5.86
N PRO A 408 28.16 -21.48 6.35
CA PRO A 408 27.81 -22.66 7.15
C PRO A 408 27.98 -23.95 6.33
N ILE A 409 28.41 -25.02 6.99
CA ILE A 409 28.60 -26.35 6.37
C ILE A 409 27.25 -26.93 5.93
N HIS A 410 26.22 -26.74 6.74
CA HIS A 410 24.85 -27.19 6.47
C HIS A 410 23.97 -25.96 6.29
N SER A 411 23.34 -25.80 5.12
CA SER A 411 22.29 -24.80 4.89
C SER A 411 20.93 -25.34 5.36
N TRP A 412 19.85 -24.57 5.26
CA TRP A 412 18.48 -25.05 5.43
C TRP A 412 18.10 -26.06 4.33
N ASN A 413 17.28 -27.05 4.65
CA ASN A 413 16.76 -27.99 3.68
C ASN A 413 15.40 -27.52 3.19
N TYR A 414 15.13 -27.76 1.92
CA TYR A 414 13.86 -27.41 1.29
C TYR A 414 13.30 -28.58 0.50
N LYS A 415 11.98 -28.76 0.59
CA LYS A 415 11.21 -29.64 -0.28
C LYS A 415 10.40 -28.79 -1.26
N LYS A 416 10.36 -29.20 -2.54
CA LYS A 416 9.50 -28.54 -3.54
C LYS A 416 8.04 -28.94 -3.32
N VAL A 417 7.15 -27.96 -3.25
CA VAL A 417 5.70 -28.11 -3.07
C VAL A 417 5.02 -27.21 -4.10
N GLY A 418 4.54 -27.80 -5.20
CA GLY A 418 4.05 -27.03 -6.34
C GLY A 418 5.17 -26.18 -6.97
N GLU A 419 4.91 -24.89 -7.14
CA GLU A 419 5.86 -23.91 -7.70
C GLU A 419 6.71 -23.20 -6.63
N THR A 420 6.70 -23.70 -5.39
CA THR A 420 7.43 -23.11 -4.25
C THR A 420 8.21 -24.15 -3.47
N PHE A 421 9.01 -23.68 -2.52
CA PHE A 421 9.76 -24.47 -1.56
C PHE A 421 9.21 -24.29 -0.14
N GLU A 422 9.23 -25.36 0.65
CA GLU A 422 8.98 -25.36 2.09
C GLU A 422 10.20 -25.88 2.83
N LYS A 423 10.49 -25.30 4.00
CA LYS A 423 11.59 -25.76 4.88
C LYS A 423 11.32 -27.18 5.37
N ASP A 424 12.30 -28.08 5.24
CA ASP A 424 12.19 -29.50 5.60
C ASP A 424 13.35 -29.96 6.51
N ASP A 425 13.43 -29.35 7.69
CA ASP A 425 14.54 -29.58 8.65
C ASP A 425 14.24 -30.66 9.70
N GLY A 426 13.11 -31.36 9.61
CA GLY A 426 12.69 -32.34 10.62
C GLY A 426 13.55 -33.61 10.70
N VAL A 427 14.40 -33.88 9.70
CA VAL A 427 15.09 -35.18 9.51
C VAL A 427 16.60 -35.13 9.83
N ARG A 428 17.10 -34.10 10.52
CA ARG A 428 18.54 -33.90 10.69
C ARG A 428 19.16 -34.79 11.78
N LYS A 429 20.41 -35.22 11.54
CA LYS A 429 21.23 -35.87 12.57
C LYS A 429 21.78 -34.81 13.53
N SER A 430 22.00 -35.22 14.79
CA SER A 430 22.66 -34.38 15.79
C SER A 430 24.01 -33.87 15.26
N GLY A 431 24.24 -32.56 15.33
CA GLY A 431 25.43 -31.89 14.78
C GLY A 431 25.28 -31.26 13.39
N GLU A 432 24.19 -31.53 12.66
CA GLU A 432 23.90 -30.93 11.35
C GLU A 432 22.99 -29.69 11.44
N GLU A 433 23.01 -28.99 12.58
CA GLU A 433 22.12 -27.86 12.85
C GLU A 433 22.34 -26.73 11.82
N PRO A 434 21.26 -26.26 11.15
CA PRO A 434 21.38 -25.16 10.20
C PRO A 434 21.75 -23.86 10.92
N PRO A 435 22.29 -22.87 10.21
CA PRO A 435 22.38 -21.52 10.76
C PRO A 435 20.97 -21.02 11.14
N VAL A 436 20.90 -20.18 12.18
CA VAL A 436 19.72 -19.32 12.41
C VAL A 436 19.78 -18.15 11.44
N LEU A 437 20.99 -17.63 11.21
CA LEU A 437 21.22 -16.46 10.37
C LEU A 437 22.55 -16.59 9.63
N MET A 438 22.61 -16.25 8.36
CA MET A 438 23.86 -16.00 7.64
C MET A 438 24.04 -14.49 7.44
N VAL A 439 25.29 -14.05 7.33
CA VAL A 439 25.64 -12.65 7.11
C VAL A 439 26.67 -12.57 6.00
N LEU A 440 26.43 -11.65 5.07
CA LEU A 440 27.38 -11.26 4.04
C LEU A 440 27.87 -9.84 4.29
N THR A 441 29.18 -9.67 4.29
CA THR A 441 29.84 -8.37 4.48
C THR A 441 30.64 -8.00 3.25
N SER A 442 30.33 -6.86 2.63
CA SER A 442 31.08 -6.31 1.50
C SER A 442 31.83 -5.04 1.91
N ASP A 443 33.14 -4.98 1.71
CA ASP A 443 33.97 -3.89 2.24
C ASP A 443 33.64 -2.51 1.62
N LYS A 444 33.29 -2.46 0.34
CA LYS A 444 32.79 -1.26 -0.36
C LYS A 444 31.26 -1.08 -0.29
N GLY A 445 30.57 -1.96 0.44
CA GLY A 445 29.12 -1.96 0.56
C GLY A 445 28.39 -2.54 -0.66
N TRP A 446 27.07 -2.41 -0.63
CA TRP A 446 26.16 -2.98 -1.65
C TRP A 446 25.49 -1.86 -2.45
N PRO A 447 24.95 -2.13 -3.66
CA PRO A 447 24.15 -1.15 -4.41
C PRO A 447 23.04 -0.50 -3.56
N TYR A 448 22.36 -1.29 -2.72
CA TYR A 448 21.39 -0.78 -1.75
C TYR A 448 22.01 0.23 -0.77
N THR A 449 23.17 -0.10 -0.18
CA THR A 449 23.92 0.75 0.75
C THR A 449 24.31 2.09 0.12
N LEU A 450 24.73 2.06 -1.15
CA LEU A 450 25.14 3.24 -1.91
C LEU A 450 23.97 4.15 -2.28
N ASN A 451 22.77 3.60 -2.40
CA ASN A 451 21.54 4.36 -2.66
C ASN A 451 20.81 4.81 -1.39
N ALA A 452 21.09 4.18 -0.25
CA ALA A 452 20.52 4.61 1.02
C ALA A 452 21.10 5.97 1.44
N PRO A 453 20.28 6.99 1.75
CA PRO A 453 20.72 8.36 2.05
C PRO A 453 21.64 8.48 3.27
N HIS A 454 21.71 7.45 4.12
CA HIS A 454 22.59 7.37 5.26
C HIS A 454 23.22 5.99 5.21
N GLY A 455 24.46 5.89 4.71
CA GLY A 455 25.14 4.63 4.40
C GLY A 455 24.70 3.49 5.32
N ALA A 456 23.96 2.55 4.75
CA ALA A 456 23.63 1.32 5.44
C ALA A 456 24.94 0.61 5.85
N GLY A 457 24.88 -0.26 6.85
CA GLY A 457 26.01 -1.13 7.14
C GLY A 457 26.42 -1.92 5.89
N ASN A 458 27.66 -2.37 5.89
CA ASN A 458 28.21 -3.25 4.86
C ASN A 458 27.70 -4.70 4.96
N ASP A 459 26.91 -4.98 6.00
CA ASP A 459 26.38 -6.28 6.36
C ASP A 459 24.89 -6.34 6.01
N PHE A 460 24.43 -7.44 5.43
CA PHE A 460 23.01 -7.80 5.40
C PHE A 460 22.78 -9.22 5.91
N PHE A 461 21.54 -9.49 6.33
CA PHE A 461 21.15 -10.71 7.02
C PHE A 461 20.34 -11.64 6.11
N ILE A 462 20.68 -12.92 6.11
CA ILE A 462 19.98 -13.96 5.35
C ILE A 462 19.40 -14.94 6.38
N ASN A 463 18.08 -14.99 6.47
CA ASN A 463 17.37 -16.04 7.17
C ASN A 463 16.83 -17.08 6.18
N CYS A 464 16.09 -18.07 6.68
CA CYS A 464 15.51 -19.10 5.83
C CYS A 464 14.55 -18.55 4.75
N GLU A 465 13.77 -17.50 5.04
CA GLU A 465 12.88 -16.91 4.03
C GLU A 465 13.66 -16.23 2.89
N VAL A 466 14.77 -15.56 3.19
CA VAL A 466 15.63 -14.96 2.15
C VAL A 466 16.29 -16.05 1.29
N GLU A 467 16.77 -17.12 1.92
CA GLU A 467 17.31 -18.28 1.19
C GLU A 467 16.24 -18.93 0.30
N ARG A 468 15.00 -19.06 0.79
CA ARG A 468 13.88 -19.62 0.04
C ARG A 468 13.58 -18.84 -1.24
N VAL A 469 13.62 -17.50 -1.18
CA VAL A 469 13.48 -16.65 -2.38
C VAL A 469 14.56 -16.98 -3.40
N TRP A 470 15.81 -17.18 -2.96
CA TRP A 470 16.88 -17.61 -3.86
C TRP A 470 16.64 -18.99 -4.44
N GLN A 471 16.17 -19.97 -3.66
CA GLN A 471 15.85 -21.31 -4.16
C GLN A 471 14.80 -21.29 -5.29
N ILE A 472 13.78 -20.42 -5.19
CA ILE A 472 12.79 -20.23 -6.25
C ILE A 472 13.43 -19.66 -7.52
N VAL A 473 14.24 -18.59 -7.38
CA VAL A 473 14.93 -17.99 -8.53
C VAL A 473 15.94 -18.96 -9.15
N LEU A 474 16.60 -19.79 -8.34
CA LEU A 474 17.52 -20.82 -8.82
C LEU A 474 16.81 -21.91 -9.61
N ASP A 475 15.62 -22.34 -9.18
CA ASP A 475 14.78 -23.29 -9.92
C ASP A 475 14.38 -22.69 -11.29
N ASP A 476 13.98 -21.40 -11.33
CA ASP A 476 13.67 -20.69 -12.58
C ASP A 476 14.85 -20.65 -13.55
N LEU A 477 16.04 -20.33 -13.04
CA LEU A 477 17.27 -20.29 -13.84
C LEU A 477 17.64 -21.69 -14.34
N THR A 478 17.51 -22.70 -13.49
CA THR A 478 17.81 -24.09 -13.84
C THR A 478 16.88 -24.60 -14.94
N GLU A 479 15.59 -24.30 -14.87
CA GLU A 479 14.63 -24.63 -15.92
C GLU A 479 14.92 -23.85 -17.21
N TRP A 480 15.24 -22.56 -17.10
CA TRP A 480 15.57 -21.71 -18.25
C TRP A 480 16.81 -22.19 -19.03
N PHE A 481 17.87 -22.62 -18.32
CA PHE A 481 19.12 -23.08 -18.95
C PHE A 481 19.22 -24.59 -19.15
N SER A 482 18.15 -25.35 -18.85
CA SER A 482 18.15 -26.80 -18.99
C SER A 482 18.39 -27.25 -20.44
N PRO A 483 19.37 -28.15 -20.70
CA PRO A 483 19.72 -28.57 -22.06
C PRO A 483 18.68 -29.50 -22.73
N HIS A 484 17.67 -29.98 -21.99
CA HIS A 484 16.76 -31.06 -22.43
C HIS A 484 15.32 -30.61 -22.66
N GLY A 485 15.06 -29.30 -22.66
CA GLY A 485 13.71 -28.73 -22.76
C GLY A 485 13.37 -28.15 -24.15
N GLU A 486 12.08 -28.09 -24.48
CA GLU A 486 11.54 -27.35 -25.65
C GLU A 486 12.29 -26.02 -25.82
N THR A 487 12.68 -25.69 -27.06
CA THR A 487 13.50 -24.52 -27.42
C THR A 487 12.92 -23.14 -27.04
N ASP A 488 11.81 -23.12 -26.30
CA ASP A 488 10.96 -21.97 -26.03
C ASP A 488 10.86 -21.60 -24.54
N PHE A 489 11.66 -22.20 -23.65
CA PHE A 489 11.66 -21.79 -22.23
C PHE A 489 12.02 -20.31 -22.09
N LYS A 490 11.03 -19.53 -21.65
CA LYS A 490 11.17 -18.10 -21.39
C LYS A 490 11.55 -17.93 -19.92
N PRO A 491 12.48 -17.01 -19.62
CA PRO A 491 12.83 -16.71 -18.24
C PRO A 491 11.58 -16.26 -17.47
N GLU A 492 11.36 -16.82 -16.29
CA GLU A 492 10.20 -16.49 -15.47
C GLU A 492 10.31 -15.05 -14.94
N LYS A 493 9.18 -14.37 -14.82
CA LYS A 493 9.10 -13.02 -14.27
C LYS A 493 8.50 -13.15 -12.88
N ARG A 494 9.18 -12.61 -11.87
CA ARG A 494 8.79 -12.77 -10.48
C ARG A 494 8.42 -11.43 -9.85
N VAL A 495 7.48 -11.42 -8.90
CA VAL A 495 7.22 -10.28 -8.00
C VAL A 495 7.45 -10.73 -6.56
N LEU A 496 8.46 -10.18 -5.88
CA LEU A 496 8.71 -10.42 -4.47
C LEU A 496 7.92 -9.44 -3.61
N ILE A 497 6.97 -9.99 -2.85
CA ILE A 497 6.05 -9.27 -1.97
C ILE A 497 6.29 -9.70 -0.52
N GLY A 498 6.07 -8.82 0.43
CA GLY A 498 6.12 -9.14 1.86
C GLY A 498 5.96 -7.90 2.71
N THR A 499 5.87 -8.06 4.02
CA THR A 499 5.62 -6.95 4.95
C THR A 499 6.63 -5.80 4.75
N PRO A 500 6.19 -4.53 4.67
CA PRO A 500 7.11 -3.40 4.59
C PRO A 500 8.08 -3.35 5.79
N GLY A 501 9.36 -3.08 5.55
CA GLY A 501 10.36 -2.91 6.61
C GLY A 501 11.05 -4.20 7.10
N ILE A 502 10.73 -5.37 6.55
CA ILE A 502 11.39 -6.64 6.91
C ILE A 502 12.77 -6.84 6.26
N GLY A 503 13.15 -5.95 5.34
CA GLY A 503 14.45 -6.00 4.67
C GLY A 503 14.45 -6.65 3.28
N LYS A 504 13.32 -6.73 2.57
CA LYS A 504 13.28 -7.34 1.21
C LYS A 504 14.36 -6.80 0.26
N SER A 505 14.46 -5.49 0.07
CA SER A 505 15.47 -4.87 -0.79
C SER A 505 16.91 -5.09 -0.27
N MET A 506 17.10 -4.85 1.03
CA MET A 506 18.42 -4.89 1.67
C MET A 506 18.97 -6.32 1.78
N ALA A 507 18.13 -7.29 2.13
CA ALA A 507 18.49 -8.69 2.35
C ALA A 507 18.25 -9.51 1.08
N ALA A 508 16.99 -9.72 0.67
CA ALA A 508 16.68 -10.57 -0.48
C ALA A 508 17.23 -9.99 -1.79
N GLY A 509 17.06 -8.69 -2.05
CA GLY A 509 17.61 -8.03 -3.24
C GLY A 509 19.14 -8.16 -3.32
N SER A 510 19.86 -7.82 -2.25
CA SER A 510 21.32 -7.94 -2.21
C SER A 510 21.80 -9.40 -2.27
N TYR A 511 21.05 -10.33 -1.67
CA TYR A 511 21.39 -11.75 -1.71
C TYR A 511 21.20 -12.37 -3.10
N LEU A 512 20.10 -12.03 -3.78
CA LEU A 512 19.88 -12.39 -5.17
C LEU A 512 21.01 -11.84 -6.05
N LEU A 513 21.41 -10.58 -5.88
CA LEU A 513 22.54 -10.01 -6.60
C LEU A 513 23.81 -10.84 -6.37
N TYR A 514 24.15 -11.12 -5.11
CA TYR A 514 25.32 -11.91 -4.76
C TYR A 514 25.30 -13.28 -5.44
N GLN A 515 24.17 -14.00 -5.37
CA GLN A 515 24.02 -15.34 -5.91
C GLN A 515 24.05 -15.36 -7.45
N LEU A 516 23.39 -14.41 -8.11
CA LEU A 516 23.41 -14.29 -9.58
C LEU A 516 24.81 -13.98 -10.14
N LEU A 517 25.62 -13.23 -9.39
CA LEU A 517 27.01 -12.99 -9.76
C LEU A 517 27.86 -14.27 -9.68
N HIS A 518 27.55 -15.19 -8.77
CA HIS A 518 28.20 -16.50 -8.65
C HIS A 518 27.60 -17.59 -9.55
N TYR A 519 26.49 -17.30 -10.22
CA TYR A 519 25.94 -18.20 -11.23
C TYR A 519 26.85 -18.29 -12.44
N ASP A 520 26.68 -19.28 -13.31
CA ASP A 520 27.53 -19.44 -14.50
C ASP A 520 27.53 -18.18 -15.38
N VAL A 521 28.71 -17.72 -15.79
CA VAL A 521 28.90 -16.56 -16.66
C VAL A 521 28.57 -16.87 -18.11
N GLU A 522 28.70 -18.12 -18.55
CA GLU A 522 28.33 -18.53 -19.91
C GLU A 522 26.82 -18.48 -20.11
N GLU A 523 26.07 -18.76 -19.04
CA GLU A 523 24.61 -18.73 -19.03
C GLU A 523 24.06 -17.34 -18.71
N LEU A 524 24.66 -16.64 -17.75
CA LEU A 524 24.21 -15.33 -17.27
C LEU A 524 25.37 -14.33 -17.21
N GLN A 525 25.40 -13.39 -18.15
CA GLN A 525 26.54 -12.47 -18.34
C GLN A 525 26.35 -11.13 -17.62
N VAL A 526 25.10 -10.69 -17.41
CA VAL A 526 24.80 -9.37 -16.86
C VAL A 526 23.80 -9.47 -15.70
N VAL A 527 24.05 -8.78 -14.60
CA VAL A 527 23.09 -8.62 -13.50
C VAL A 527 22.84 -7.15 -13.26
N VAL A 528 21.58 -6.75 -13.13
CA VAL A 528 21.19 -5.35 -12.98
C VAL A 528 20.41 -5.18 -11.69
N HIS A 529 20.83 -4.26 -10.82
CA HIS A 529 20.08 -3.88 -9.63
C HIS A 529 19.58 -2.45 -9.77
N CYS A 530 18.26 -2.29 -9.89
CA CYS A 530 17.58 -1.01 -10.05
C CYS A 530 16.90 -0.58 -8.76
N PHE A 531 16.91 0.72 -8.49
CA PHE A 531 16.20 1.36 -7.38
C PHE A 531 15.48 2.60 -7.92
N GLY A 532 14.26 2.39 -8.44
CA GLY A 532 13.58 3.42 -9.20
C GLY A 532 14.40 3.86 -10.42
N GLU A 533 14.85 5.11 -10.44
CA GLU A 533 15.57 5.69 -11.59
C GLU A 533 17.06 5.30 -11.67
N THR A 534 17.65 4.81 -10.59
CA THR A 534 19.07 4.44 -10.53
C THR A 534 19.25 2.96 -10.86
N ALA A 535 20.14 2.63 -11.79
CA ALA A 535 20.48 1.25 -12.16
C ALA A 535 21.98 0.98 -12.01
N TYR A 536 22.33 -0.09 -11.32
CA TYR A 536 23.68 -0.64 -11.23
C TYR A 536 23.78 -1.83 -12.16
N VAL A 537 24.59 -1.73 -13.21
CA VAL A 537 24.79 -2.80 -14.19
C VAL A 537 26.13 -3.47 -13.88
N PHE A 538 26.06 -4.74 -13.47
CA PHE A 538 27.21 -5.63 -13.26
C PHE A 538 27.41 -6.46 -14.52
N ASP A 539 28.51 -6.23 -15.21
CA ASP A 539 28.95 -7.03 -16.35
C ASP A 539 29.96 -8.06 -15.84
N LYS A 540 29.55 -9.34 -15.82
CA LYS A 540 30.37 -10.45 -15.33
C LYS A 540 31.49 -10.82 -16.31
N THR A 541 31.37 -10.46 -17.59
CA THR A 541 32.39 -10.75 -18.60
C THR A 541 33.58 -9.81 -18.49
N THR A 542 33.33 -8.57 -18.05
CA THR A 542 34.35 -7.55 -17.84
C THR A 542 34.66 -7.29 -16.37
N GLU A 543 33.94 -7.93 -15.46
CA GLU A 543 34.02 -7.75 -13.99
C GLU A 543 33.88 -6.27 -13.59
N THR A 544 32.98 -5.55 -14.26
CA THR A 544 32.77 -4.11 -14.02
C THR A 544 31.38 -3.77 -13.50
N VAL A 545 31.28 -2.68 -12.75
CA VAL A 545 30.00 -2.09 -12.33
C VAL A 545 29.89 -0.67 -12.85
N THR A 546 28.78 -0.37 -13.52
CA THR A 546 28.48 0.98 -13.98
C THR A 546 27.13 1.43 -13.43
N ARG A 547 27.11 2.62 -12.81
CA ARG A 547 25.88 3.26 -12.32
C ARG A 547 25.30 4.20 -13.37
N TYR A 548 24.03 4.01 -13.67
CA TYR A 548 23.23 4.85 -14.56
C TYR A 548 22.09 5.52 -13.79
N GLU A 549 21.94 6.82 -13.99
CA GLU A 549 20.81 7.59 -13.47
C GLU A 549 19.80 7.86 -14.58
N GLY A 550 18.52 7.58 -14.31
CA GLY A 550 17.39 7.84 -15.18
C GLY A 550 16.93 6.61 -15.99
N ASN A 551 15.63 6.30 -15.89
CA ASN A 551 15.01 5.13 -16.55
C ASN A 551 15.29 5.04 -18.05
N LYS A 552 15.18 6.16 -18.79
CA LYS A 552 15.43 6.18 -20.24
C LYS A 552 16.86 5.77 -20.59
N LYS A 553 17.84 6.22 -19.80
CA LYS A 553 19.27 5.91 -20.01
C LYS A 553 19.54 4.45 -19.71
N SER A 554 19.08 3.98 -18.55
CA SER A 554 19.18 2.58 -18.13
C SER A 554 18.58 1.64 -19.17
N LYS A 555 17.34 1.91 -19.62
CA LYS A 555 16.69 1.13 -20.69
C LYS A 555 17.51 1.05 -21.97
N SER A 556 18.05 2.19 -22.44
CA SER A 556 18.85 2.20 -23.67
C SER A 556 20.12 1.36 -23.54
N VAL A 557 20.74 1.33 -22.36
CA VAL A 557 21.92 0.50 -22.09
C VAL A 557 21.55 -0.97 -22.07
N LEU A 558 20.48 -1.35 -21.37
CA LEU A 558 19.99 -2.73 -21.32
C LEU A 558 19.64 -3.25 -22.70
N TYR A 559 18.96 -2.44 -23.51
CA TYR A 559 18.67 -2.78 -24.91
C TYR A 559 19.95 -2.96 -25.74
N GLY A 560 20.96 -2.13 -25.52
CA GLY A 560 22.25 -2.25 -26.20
C GLY A 560 23.00 -3.54 -25.83
N LEU A 561 22.98 -3.94 -24.56
CA LEU A 561 23.56 -5.21 -24.10
C LEU A 561 22.80 -6.40 -24.68
N TRP A 562 21.47 -6.34 -24.65
CA TRP A 562 20.61 -7.35 -25.25
C TRP A 562 20.85 -7.52 -26.76
N GLN A 563 20.98 -6.43 -27.51
CA GLN A 563 21.29 -6.47 -28.95
C GLN A 563 22.65 -7.11 -29.26
N ARG A 564 23.59 -7.12 -28.30
CA ARG A 564 24.86 -7.83 -28.40
C ARG A 564 24.75 -9.33 -28.12
N GLY A 565 23.53 -9.84 -27.90
CA GLY A 565 23.27 -11.23 -27.57
C GLY A 565 23.53 -11.57 -26.10
N MET A 566 23.74 -10.57 -25.24
CA MET A 566 24.01 -10.82 -23.82
C MET A 566 22.73 -11.21 -23.09
N LYS A 567 22.83 -12.24 -22.24
CA LYS A 567 21.76 -12.67 -21.33
C LYS A 567 21.95 -12.01 -19.97
N GLY A 568 20.86 -11.60 -19.34
CA GLY A 568 20.93 -10.93 -18.05
C GLY A 568 19.73 -11.12 -17.15
N TYR A 569 19.88 -10.67 -15.90
CA TYR A 569 18.84 -10.76 -14.87
C TYR A 569 18.68 -9.40 -14.18
N ILE A 570 17.43 -8.95 -14.01
CA ILE A 570 17.11 -7.65 -13.42
C ILE A 570 16.45 -7.83 -12.05
N ILE A 571 17.04 -7.22 -11.03
CA ILE A 571 16.43 -7.01 -9.71
C ILE A 571 15.95 -5.56 -9.67
N TYR A 572 14.64 -5.35 -9.63
CA TYR A 572 14.06 -4.01 -9.63
C TYR A 572 13.34 -3.73 -8.32
N ASP A 573 13.93 -2.85 -7.50
CA ASP A 573 13.31 -2.34 -6.27
C ASP A 573 12.40 -1.15 -6.59
N VAL A 574 11.11 -1.30 -6.26
CA VAL A 574 10.12 -0.22 -6.38
C VAL A 574 10.35 0.81 -5.27
N ALA A 575 11.09 1.87 -5.59
CA ALA A 575 11.50 2.89 -4.64
C ALA A 575 10.36 3.84 -4.21
N LYS A 576 9.37 4.08 -5.07
CA LYS A 576 8.25 5.01 -4.82
C LYS A 576 6.90 4.31 -5.01
N LYS A 577 5.92 4.68 -4.18
CA LYS A 577 4.54 4.16 -4.28
C LYS A 577 3.94 4.53 -5.64
N GLY A 578 3.28 3.57 -6.28
CA GLY A 578 2.59 3.72 -7.56
C GLY A 578 3.51 3.90 -8.76
N THR A 579 4.78 3.50 -8.66
CA THR A 579 5.73 3.56 -9.77
C THR A 579 6.31 2.17 -10.09
N PRO A 580 5.48 1.24 -10.62
CA PRO A 580 5.97 -0.02 -11.14
C PRO A 580 7.02 0.22 -12.26
N PRO A 581 7.86 -0.79 -12.56
CA PRO A 581 8.66 -0.73 -13.78
C PRO A 581 7.74 -0.55 -15.00
N GLU A 582 8.19 0.25 -15.96
CA GLU A 582 7.50 0.34 -17.24
C GLU A 582 7.54 -1.02 -17.97
N THR A 583 6.47 -1.41 -18.66
CA THR A 583 6.35 -2.72 -19.34
C THR A 583 7.52 -3.01 -20.30
N GLY A 584 8.02 -1.98 -20.99
CA GLY A 584 9.18 -2.07 -21.88
C GLY A 584 10.53 -1.80 -21.21
N PHE A 585 10.65 -1.95 -19.89
CA PHE A 585 11.93 -1.87 -19.18
C PHE A 585 12.75 -3.14 -19.35
N LEU A 586 12.09 -4.30 -19.28
CA LEU A 586 12.68 -5.60 -19.58
C LEU A 586 12.90 -5.75 -21.10
N PRO A 587 14.08 -6.23 -21.56
CA PRO A 587 14.23 -6.62 -22.95
C PRO A 587 13.21 -7.71 -23.37
N PRO A 588 12.80 -7.79 -24.64
CA PRO A 588 11.67 -8.63 -25.06
C PRO A 588 11.86 -10.14 -24.80
N THR A 589 13.10 -10.63 -24.86
CA THR A 589 13.44 -12.05 -24.70
C THR A 589 14.82 -12.21 -24.04
N GLY A 590 15.06 -13.37 -23.43
CA GLY A 590 16.38 -13.78 -22.95
C GLY A 590 16.87 -13.09 -21.67
N TRP A 591 16.00 -12.40 -20.93
CA TRP A 591 16.32 -11.77 -19.66
C TRP A 591 15.29 -12.12 -18.59
N GLY A 592 15.77 -12.53 -17.41
CA GLY A 592 14.94 -12.73 -16.21
C GLY A 592 14.74 -11.44 -15.44
N MET A 593 13.65 -11.35 -14.67
CA MET A 593 13.38 -10.16 -13.86
C MET A 593 12.56 -10.49 -12.63
N ILE A 594 13.01 -9.93 -11.50
CA ILE A 594 12.26 -9.90 -10.25
C ILE A 594 11.99 -8.46 -9.82
N VAL A 595 10.72 -8.17 -9.54
CA VAL A 595 10.29 -6.88 -8.97
C VAL A 595 10.15 -7.03 -7.47
N VAL A 596 10.94 -6.29 -6.70
CA VAL A 596 10.84 -6.26 -5.24
C VAL A 596 9.93 -5.10 -4.85
N SER A 597 8.78 -5.42 -4.25
CA SER A 597 7.73 -4.43 -4.02
C SER A 597 7.08 -4.54 -2.65
N SER A 598 6.51 -3.44 -2.17
CA SER A 598 5.54 -3.50 -1.07
C SER A 598 4.22 -4.09 -1.60
N PRO A 599 3.37 -4.65 -0.74
CA PRO A 599 2.14 -5.33 -1.17
C PRO A 599 1.06 -4.42 -1.78
N ASN A 600 1.29 -3.10 -1.87
CA ASN A 600 0.37 -2.20 -2.56
C ASN A 600 0.24 -2.58 -4.05
N LEU A 601 -0.98 -2.88 -4.49
CA LEU A 601 -1.25 -3.32 -5.86
C LEU A 601 -0.78 -2.31 -6.92
N ASP A 602 -0.92 -0.99 -6.67
CA ASP A 602 -0.47 0.05 -7.61
C ASP A 602 1.02 -0.07 -7.97
N ASN A 603 1.81 -0.77 -7.16
CA ASN A 603 3.24 -0.91 -7.37
C ASN A 603 3.63 -2.04 -8.33
N TYR A 604 2.73 -2.98 -8.64
CA TYR A 604 3.08 -4.16 -9.45
C TYR A 604 1.91 -4.82 -10.19
N ASP A 605 0.65 -4.65 -9.78
CA ASP A 605 -0.49 -5.44 -10.28
C ASP A 605 -0.68 -5.34 -11.81
N GLU A 606 -0.63 -4.12 -12.36
CA GLU A 606 -0.68 -3.93 -13.82
C GLU A 606 0.52 -4.55 -14.54
N TRP A 607 1.72 -4.44 -13.96
CA TRP A 607 2.94 -5.02 -14.52
C TRP A 607 2.90 -6.55 -14.49
N GLU A 608 2.43 -7.10 -13.37
CA GLU A 608 2.23 -8.53 -13.13
C GLU A 608 1.26 -9.11 -14.14
N LYS A 609 0.08 -8.50 -14.31
CA LYS A 609 -0.93 -8.92 -15.29
C LYS A 609 -0.40 -8.89 -16.72
N GLN A 610 0.32 -7.83 -17.10
CA GLN A 610 0.83 -7.66 -18.45
C GLN A 610 1.93 -8.66 -18.80
N LEU A 611 2.82 -8.97 -17.86
CA LEU A 611 3.94 -9.89 -18.07
C LEU A 611 3.68 -11.31 -17.58
N LYS A 612 2.49 -11.57 -17.02
CA LYS A 612 2.10 -12.83 -16.37
C LYS A 612 3.15 -13.26 -15.35
N ALA A 613 3.55 -12.32 -14.50
CA ALA A 613 4.59 -12.56 -13.51
C ALA A 613 4.03 -13.37 -12.33
N SER A 614 4.84 -14.29 -11.82
CA SER A 614 4.50 -15.15 -10.69
C SER A 614 4.94 -14.51 -9.36
N ARG A 615 4.12 -14.62 -8.31
CA ARG A 615 4.40 -14.00 -7.01
C ARG A 615 5.32 -14.87 -6.15
N ILE A 616 6.17 -14.21 -5.37
CA ILE A 616 6.91 -14.81 -4.25
C ILE A 616 6.54 -14.02 -3.00
N ILE A 617 5.96 -14.68 -2.01
CA ILE A 617 5.49 -14.07 -0.76
C ILE A 617 6.48 -14.37 0.35
N MET A 618 7.20 -13.36 0.84
CA MET A 618 8.18 -13.48 1.92
C MET A 618 7.56 -13.17 3.29
N ASN A 619 7.68 -14.11 4.23
CA ASN A 619 7.25 -13.91 5.62
C ASN A 619 8.14 -12.91 6.37
N CYS A 620 7.61 -12.37 7.48
CA CYS A 620 8.42 -11.62 8.44
C CYS A 620 9.45 -12.55 9.13
N PRO A 621 10.61 -12.01 9.55
CA PRO A 621 11.50 -12.75 10.44
C PRO A 621 10.80 -13.05 11.77
N ASP A 622 11.22 -14.14 12.41
CA ASP A 622 10.74 -14.52 13.74
C ASP A 622 11.61 -13.92 14.87
N GLU A 623 11.31 -14.29 16.11
CA GLU A 623 12.08 -13.83 17.27
C GLU A 623 13.53 -14.29 17.24
N MET A 624 13.78 -15.53 16.80
CA MET A 624 15.11 -16.12 16.76
C MET A 624 15.97 -15.49 15.68
N ASP A 625 15.38 -15.18 14.51
CA ASP A 625 16.02 -14.38 13.47
C ASP A 625 16.49 -13.03 14.02
N VAL A 626 15.61 -12.30 14.72
CA VAL A 626 15.95 -10.98 15.28
C VAL A 626 16.98 -11.09 16.41
N LYS A 627 16.90 -12.11 17.25
CA LYS A 627 17.89 -12.39 18.29
C LYS A 627 19.27 -12.66 17.70
N ALA A 628 19.34 -13.42 16.60
CA ALA A 628 20.57 -13.65 15.86
C ALA A 628 21.12 -12.37 15.22
N MET A 629 20.25 -11.51 14.68
CA MET A 629 20.65 -10.19 14.17
C MET A 629 21.26 -9.33 15.30
N CYS A 630 20.64 -9.31 16.47
CA CYS A 630 21.16 -8.60 17.65
C CYS A 630 22.53 -9.13 18.06
N LYS A 631 22.68 -10.46 18.12
CA LYS A 631 23.96 -11.11 18.43
C LYS A 631 25.05 -10.69 17.46
N TRP A 632 24.76 -10.66 16.15
CA TRP A 632 25.71 -10.18 15.16
C TRP A 632 26.04 -8.69 15.32
N MET A 633 25.02 -7.83 15.41
CA MET A 633 25.19 -6.37 15.48
C MET A 633 26.00 -5.93 16.71
N LYS A 634 25.93 -6.70 17.80
CA LYS A 634 26.59 -6.39 19.09
C LYS A 634 27.70 -7.37 19.46
N ARG A 635 28.22 -8.14 18.50
CA ARG A 635 29.22 -9.21 18.73
C ARG A 635 30.54 -8.77 19.40
N GLY A 636 30.88 -7.48 19.35
CA GLY A 636 32.09 -6.92 19.97
C GLY A 636 31.87 -6.27 21.34
N LEU A 637 30.67 -6.36 21.92
CA LEU A 637 30.36 -5.86 23.26
C LEU A 637 30.47 -6.97 24.31
N GLU A 638 30.55 -6.60 25.58
CA GLU A 638 30.51 -7.55 26.69
C GLU A 638 29.16 -8.29 26.78
N PRO A 639 29.10 -9.54 27.31
CA PRO A 639 27.87 -10.33 27.37
C PRO A 639 26.68 -9.60 28.02
N ASP A 640 26.91 -8.84 29.09
CA ASP A 640 25.87 -8.09 29.79
C ASP A 640 25.28 -6.96 28.93
N GLU A 641 26.11 -6.27 28.15
CA GLU A 641 25.66 -5.24 27.23
C GLU A 641 24.88 -5.84 26.06
N GLN A 642 25.30 -7.01 25.56
CA GLN A 642 24.56 -7.75 24.53
C GLN A 642 23.18 -8.18 25.06
N ALA A 643 23.11 -8.70 26.29
CA ALA A 643 21.87 -9.09 26.94
C ALA A 643 20.94 -7.89 27.18
N GLY A 644 21.50 -6.75 27.62
CA GLY A 644 20.76 -5.50 27.77
C GLY A 644 20.20 -4.97 26.44
N TYR A 645 20.97 -5.07 25.35
CA TYR A 645 20.51 -4.71 24.02
C TYR A 645 19.38 -5.65 23.54
N TRP A 646 19.52 -6.96 23.73
CA TRP A 646 18.47 -7.92 23.38
C TRP A 646 17.16 -7.63 24.11
N ARG A 647 17.20 -7.48 25.45
CA ARG A 647 16.00 -7.18 26.25
C ARG A 647 15.26 -5.93 25.76
N MET A 648 16.02 -4.92 25.37
CA MET A 648 15.46 -3.69 24.79
C MET A 648 14.82 -3.93 23.41
N VAL A 649 15.42 -4.75 22.55
CA VAL A 649 14.84 -5.08 21.23
C VAL A 649 13.61 -5.97 21.37
N GLU A 650 13.64 -6.93 22.29
CA GLU A 650 12.53 -7.82 22.65
C GLU A 650 11.30 -6.99 23.10
N GLU A 651 11.47 -6.06 24.05
CA GLU A 651 10.41 -5.13 24.47
C GLU A 651 9.83 -4.34 23.28
N ARG A 652 10.66 -3.89 22.35
CA ARG A 652 10.19 -3.18 21.15
C ARG A 652 9.42 -4.11 20.21
N MET A 653 9.86 -5.36 20.04
CA MET A 653 9.18 -6.36 19.24
C MET A 653 7.81 -6.71 19.80
N GLU A 654 7.66 -6.79 21.11
CA GLU A 654 6.34 -6.97 21.74
C GLU A 654 5.38 -5.82 21.38
N ASN A 655 5.91 -4.61 21.21
CA ASN A 655 5.12 -3.41 20.91
C ASN A 655 4.83 -3.19 19.42
N VAL A 656 5.77 -3.48 18.52
CA VAL A 656 5.66 -3.18 17.08
C VAL A 656 6.04 -4.33 16.15
N GLY A 657 6.18 -5.54 16.69
CA GLY A 657 6.51 -6.78 15.98
C GLY A 657 7.97 -6.94 15.55
N PRO A 658 8.33 -8.12 15.01
CA PRO A 658 9.66 -8.43 14.49
C PRO A 658 9.90 -7.75 13.13
N ILE A 659 9.86 -6.42 13.08
CA ILE A 659 10.11 -5.65 11.86
C ILE A 659 11.43 -4.88 12.05
N PRO A 660 12.56 -5.38 11.51
CA PRO A 660 13.91 -4.80 11.66
C PRO A 660 13.98 -3.28 11.53
N ARG A 661 13.26 -2.70 10.55
CA ARG A 661 13.22 -1.24 10.32
C ARG A 661 12.80 -0.44 11.56
N HIS A 662 11.96 -1.00 12.43
CA HIS A 662 11.32 -0.27 13.52
C HIS A 662 11.85 -0.61 14.91
N ILE A 663 12.63 -1.68 15.07
CA ILE A 663 13.02 -2.19 16.40
C ILE A 663 14.47 -1.83 16.78
N PHE A 664 15.38 -1.70 15.81
CA PHE A 664 16.79 -1.46 16.13
C PHE A 664 17.12 0.01 16.47
N ASP A 665 16.45 0.96 15.81
CA ASP A 665 16.66 2.40 16.06
C ASP A 665 15.59 2.98 17.00
N LYS A 666 16.01 3.68 18.05
CA LYS A 666 15.11 4.24 19.06
C LYS A 666 14.19 5.33 18.50
N LYS A 667 14.69 6.21 17.64
CA LYS A 667 13.89 7.30 17.07
C LYS A 667 12.84 6.75 16.12
N VAL A 668 13.23 5.81 15.26
CA VAL A 668 12.31 5.14 14.33
C VAL A 668 11.26 4.32 15.09
N TYR A 669 11.66 3.65 16.17
CA TYR A 669 10.74 2.94 17.07
C TYR A 669 9.66 3.88 17.64
N ILE A 670 10.06 5.02 18.20
CA ILE A 670 9.13 6.00 18.80
C ILE A 670 8.14 6.52 17.74
N VAL A 671 8.63 6.84 16.55
CA VAL A 671 7.77 7.28 15.42
C VAL A 671 6.80 6.17 15.03
N ARG A 672 7.26 4.92 14.92
CA ARG A 672 6.41 3.77 14.61
C ARG A 672 5.34 3.55 15.68
N LEU A 673 5.68 3.66 16.95
CA LEU A 673 4.73 3.52 18.05
C LEU A 673 3.64 4.61 17.99
N GLY A 674 4.02 5.86 17.72
CA GLY A 674 3.07 6.94 17.49
C GLY A 674 2.15 6.67 16.30
N ALA A 675 2.70 6.14 15.20
CA ALA A 675 1.94 5.77 14.02
C ALA A 675 0.95 4.62 14.29
N VAL A 676 1.34 3.60 15.06
CA VAL A 676 0.45 2.50 15.50
C VAL A 676 -0.71 3.05 16.33
N ASN A 677 -0.42 3.95 17.29
CA ASN A 677 -1.47 4.56 18.10
C ASN A 677 -2.43 5.42 17.28
N GLY A 678 -1.89 6.22 16.34
CA GLY A 678 -2.71 7.00 15.41
C GLY A 678 -3.60 6.10 14.54
N ALA A 679 -3.05 4.98 14.06
CA ALA A 679 -3.79 4.02 13.25
C ALA A 679 -4.92 3.35 14.03
N LEU A 680 -4.67 2.91 15.28
CA LEU A 680 -5.70 2.35 16.15
C LEU A 680 -6.84 3.35 16.42
N LEU A 681 -6.53 4.62 16.64
CA LEU A 681 -7.56 5.65 16.85
C LEU A 681 -8.40 5.91 15.59
N ALA A 682 -7.79 5.78 14.41
CA ALA A 682 -8.42 6.05 13.13
C ALA A 682 -9.36 4.93 12.64
N ILE A 683 -9.34 3.74 13.25
CA ILE A 683 -10.23 2.63 12.89
C ILE A 683 -11.70 3.05 13.00
N LYS A 684 -12.45 2.79 11.94
CA LYS A 684 -13.91 2.93 11.83
C LYS A 684 -14.58 1.56 11.65
N ASP A 685 -15.90 1.53 11.81
CA ASP A 685 -16.75 0.36 11.48
C ASP A 685 -16.58 -0.12 10.03
N THR A 686 -16.41 0.80 9.07
CA THR A 686 -16.19 0.49 7.65
C THR A 686 -14.85 -0.20 7.36
N ASP A 687 -13.88 -0.06 8.27
CA ASP A 687 -12.50 -0.56 8.11
C ASP A 687 -12.39 -2.05 8.47
N VAL A 688 -13.35 -2.54 9.26
CA VAL A 688 -13.44 -3.91 9.77
C VAL A 688 -13.30 -4.95 8.67
N GLY A 689 -14.20 -4.90 7.69
CA GLY A 689 -14.27 -5.89 6.63
C GLY A 689 -12.99 -5.89 5.80
N LYS A 690 -12.48 -4.69 5.48
CA LYS A 690 -11.36 -4.49 4.57
C LYS A 690 -10.01 -4.90 5.13
N TYR A 691 -9.75 -4.68 6.42
CA TYR A 691 -8.41 -4.84 6.99
C TYR A 691 -8.28 -5.95 8.03
N PHE A 692 -9.39 -6.37 8.63
CA PHE A 692 -9.39 -7.31 9.77
C PHE A 692 -10.14 -8.61 9.48
N SER A 693 -10.74 -8.77 8.30
CA SER A 693 -11.09 -10.09 7.78
C SER A 693 -9.79 -10.83 7.47
N MET A 694 -9.18 -11.46 8.47
CA MET A 694 -8.04 -12.35 8.26
C MET A 694 -8.45 -13.42 7.24
N GLY A 695 -7.54 -13.88 6.38
CA GLY A 695 -7.87 -14.97 5.45
C GLY A 695 -8.58 -14.59 4.14
N GLY A 696 -9.06 -13.35 3.96
CA GLY A 696 -9.55 -12.92 2.65
C GLY A 696 -8.40 -12.56 1.72
N GLU A 697 -8.47 -12.96 0.45
CA GLU A 697 -7.69 -12.33 -0.64
C GLU A 697 -8.12 -10.87 -0.89
N GLU A 698 -8.92 -10.27 0.01
CA GLU A 698 -9.27 -8.86 -0.10
C GLU A 698 -7.97 -8.05 -0.13
N GLU A 699 -7.79 -7.43 -1.29
CA GLU A 699 -6.61 -6.77 -1.81
C GLU A 699 -5.91 -5.96 -0.71
N TRP A 700 -4.58 -6.02 -0.62
CA TRP A 700 -3.83 -5.20 0.31
C TRP A 700 -4.07 -3.72 0.00
N TYR A 701 -5.05 -3.12 0.67
CA TYR A 701 -5.38 -1.71 0.51
C TYR A 701 -4.36 -0.90 1.30
N SER A 702 -3.48 -0.22 0.56
CA SER A 702 -2.43 0.66 1.10
C SER A 702 -2.95 1.95 1.72
N GLU A 703 -4.27 2.20 1.66
CA GLU A 703 -4.88 3.30 2.40
C GLU A 703 -4.87 2.99 3.89
N ASP A 704 -4.17 3.86 4.63
CA ASP A 704 -4.04 3.90 6.08
C ASP A 704 -5.44 3.80 6.73
N PRO A 705 -5.64 2.94 7.76
CA PRO A 705 -4.65 2.65 8.81
C PRO A 705 -3.88 1.31 8.73
N SER A 706 -4.11 0.49 7.70
CA SER A 706 -3.87 -0.97 7.78
C SER A 706 -2.42 -1.42 8.02
N HIS A 707 -1.46 -1.00 7.18
CA HIS A 707 -0.08 -1.52 7.19
C HIS A 707 0.73 -1.18 8.46
N LYS A 708 0.16 -0.35 9.35
CA LYS A 708 0.71 -0.05 10.66
C LYS A 708 0.36 -1.11 11.70
N LEU A 709 -0.71 -1.88 11.48
CA LEU A 709 -1.29 -2.84 12.42
C LEU A 709 -1.16 -4.29 11.95
N VAL A 710 -1.11 -4.53 10.64
CA VAL A 710 -1.06 -5.88 10.06
C VAL A 710 0.26 -6.19 9.34
N LYS A 711 0.60 -7.48 9.28
CA LYS A 711 1.70 -8.08 8.54
C LYS A 711 1.17 -9.11 7.54
N ILE A 712 2.00 -9.41 6.54
CA ILE A 712 1.79 -10.52 5.61
C ILE A 712 2.17 -11.83 6.29
N VAL A 713 1.28 -12.81 6.17
CA VAL A 713 1.54 -14.23 6.41
C VAL A 713 1.33 -14.96 5.09
N ARG A 714 2.35 -15.68 4.66
CA ARG A 714 2.29 -16.53 3.47
C ARG A 714 1.39 -17.74 3.70
N GLU A 715 0.63 -18.11 2.68
CA GLU A 715 -0.12 -19.36 2.61
C GLU A 715 0.02 -20.00 1.21
N ILE A 716 -0.02 -21.33 1.15
CA ILE A 716 -0.02 -22.07 -0.12
C ILE A 716 -1.45 -22.56 -0.35
N THR A 717 -2.00 -22.23 -1.52
CA THR A 717 -3.30 -22.73 -1.95
C THR A 717 -3.26 -24.24 -2.23
N VAL A 718 -4.42 -24.88 -2.30
CA VAL A 718 -4.52 -26.30 -2.71
C VAL A 718 -3.91 -26.55 -4.09
N GLU A 719 -3.96 -25.55 -4.98
CA GLU A 719 -3.37 -25.60 -6.32
C GLU A 719 -1.84 -25.37 -6.33
N GLY A 720 -1.23 -25.09 -5.18
CA GLY A 720 0.22 -24.90 -5.05
C GLY A 720 0.70 -23.47 -5.28
N ALA A 721 -0.20 -22.52 -5.57
CA ALA A 721 0.13 -21.10 -5.73
C ALA A 721 0.32 -20.40 -4.38
N GLU A 722 1.26 -19.46 -4.31
CA GLU A 722 1.49 -18.63 -3.12
C GLU A 722 0.51 -17.45 -3.07
N ILE A 723 -0.20 -17.36 -1.93
CA ILE A 723 -0.99 -16.18 -1.57
C ILE A 723 -0.49 -15.61 -0.25
N PHE A 724 -0.94 -14.41 0.08
CA PHE A 724 -0.73 -13.85 1.41
C PHE A 724 -2.05 -13.53 2.08
N LEU A 725 -2.05 -13.68 3.40
CA LEU A 725 -3.10 -13.27 4.29
C LEU A 725 -2.60 -12.13 5.20
N ASN A 726 -3.54 -11.32 5.67
CA ASN A 726 -3.27 -10.27 6.65
C ASN A 726 -3.44 -10.81 8.07
N ALA A 727 -2.43 -10.64 8.92
CA ALA A 727 -2.48 -10.97 10.34
C ALA A 727 -1.99 -9.79 11.18
N SER A 728 -2.30 -9.76 12.48
CA SER A 728 -1.76 -8.73 13.38
C SER A 728 -0.23 -8.81 13.43
N ILE A 729 0.45 -7.65 13.46
CA ILE A 729 1.92 -7.58 13.48
C ILE A 729 2.51 -8.35 14.68
N CYS A 730 1.92 -8.15 15.85
CA CYS A 730 2.21 -8.86 17.09
C CYS A 730 0.92 -9.01 17.92
N ALA A 731 0.95 -9.89 18.93
CA ALA A 731 -0.21 -10.18 19.77
C ALA A 731 -0.74 -8.93 20.49
N ARG A 732 0.14 -8.06 21.00
CA ARG A 732 -0.24 -6.80 21.68
C ARG A 732 -1.01 -5.85 20.76
N ILE A 733 -0.57 -5.69 19.50
CA ILE A 733 -1.31 -4.90 18.51
C ILE A 733 -2.65 -5.57 18.19
N GLY A 734 -2.68 -6.89 18.04
CA GLY A 734 -3.91 -7.64 17.79
C GLY A 734 -4.95 -7.46 18.90
N PHE A 735 -4.49 -7.55 20.16
CA PHE A 735 -5.32 -7.31 21.34
C PHE A 735 -5.90 -5.90 21.37
N ARG A 736 -5.05 -4.87 21.20
CA ARG A 736 -5.50 -3.47 21.17
C ARG A 736 -6.44 -3.18 20.00
N THR A 737 -6.24 -3.87 18.88
CA THR A 737 -7.15 -3.82 17.73
C THR A 737 -8.52 -4.39 18.12
N ALA A 738 -8.57 -5.55 18.77
CA ALA A 738 -9.82 -6.14 19.24
C ALA A 738 -10.57 -5.23 20.22
N ASP A 739 -9.86 -4.57 21.14
CA ASP A 739 -10.45 -3.58 22.06
C ASP A 739 -11.02 -2.37 21.34
N ARG A 740 -10.34 -1.89 20.29
CA ARG A 740 -10.84 -0.80 19.48
C ARG A 740 -12.09 -1.22 18.72
N LEU A 741 -12.04 -2.38 18.07
CA LEU A 741 -13.18 -2.94 17.34
C LEU A 741 -14.39 -3.14 18.24
N ALA A 742 -14.22 -3.60 19.48
CA ALA A 742 -15.32 -3.79 20.41
C ALA A 742 -16.12 -2.51 20.71
N LYS A 743 -15.54 -1.33 20.43
CA LYS A 743 -16.21 -0.02 20.56
C LYS A 743 -16.86 0.45 19.26
N GLU A 744 -16.39 -0.02 18.11
CA GLU A 744 -16.80 0.44 16.78
C GLU A 744 -17.77 -0.52 16.08
N MET A 745 -17.88 -1.78 16.53
CA MET A 745 -18.78 -2.79 15.93
C MET A 745 -19.64 -3.52 16.97
N ALA A 746 -20.70 -4.17 16.50
CA ALA A 746 -21.54 -5.00 17.35
C ALA A 746 -20.81 -6.30 17.74
N THR A 747 -21.00 -6.75 18.98
CA THR A 747 -20.34 -7.95 19.52
C THR A 747 -20.56 -9.21 18.65
N LYS A 748 -21.75 -9.34 18.06
CA LYS A 748 -22.06 -10.47 17.17
C LYS A 748 -21.21 -10.51 15.90
N ASP A 749 -20.70 -9.37 15.44
CA ASP A 749 -19.92 -9.27 14.20
C ASP A 749 -18.51 -9.83 14.36
N PHE A 750 -18.01 -10.01 15.59
CA PHE A 750 -16.76 -10.75 15.84
C PHE A 750 -16.84 -12.21 15.38
N LEU A 751 -18.02 -12.83 15.44
CA LEU A 751 -18.22 -14.17 14.89
C LEU A 751 -17.92 -14.20 13.38
N LEU A 752 -18.27 -13.14 12.64
CA LEU A 752 -17.96 -13.04 11.22
C LEU A 752 -16.45 -12.95 10.97
N LEU A 753 -15.70 -12.24 11.81
CA LEU A 753 -14.25 -12.14 11.68
C LEU A 753 -13.57 -13.49 11.89
N ILE A 754 -14.00 -14.25 12.90
CA ILE A 754 -13.47 -15.61 13.15
C ILE A 754 -13.78 -16.53 11.97
N PHE A 755 -15.00 -16.54 11.46
CA PHE A 755 -15.40 -17.44 10.36
C PHE A 755 -14.92 -17.01 8.97
N ARG A 756 -14.59 -15.72 8.78
CA ARG A 756 -13.93 -15.26 7.54
C ARG A 756 -12.46 -15.63 7.51
N SER A 757 -11.87 -15.90 8.67
CA SER A 757 -10.49 -16.36 8.80
C SER A 757 -10.29 -17.70 8.10
N ARG A 758 -9.17 -17.84 7.41
CA ARG A 758 -8.82 -19.02 6.61
C ARG A 758 -7.50 -19.61 7.07
N GLY A 759 -7.34 -20.90 6.79
CA GLY A 759 -6.09 -21.62 6.99
C GLY A 759 -5.55 -21.50 8.40
N ALA A 760 -4.24 -21.25 8.49
CA ALA A 760 -3.51 -21.12 9.74
C ALA A 760 -3.91 -19.88 10.58
N LEU A 761 -4.64 -18.90 10.01
CA LEU A 761 -5.06 -17.71 10.75
C LEU A 761 -6.35 -17.90 11.57
N VAL A 762 -7.06 -19.01 11.39
CA VAL A 762 -8.28 -19.30 12.16
C VAL A 762 -8.00 -19.36 13.66
N SER A 763 -6.88 -19.97 14.07
CA SER A 763 -6.43 -19.99 15.47
C SER A 763 -6.17 -18.59 16.00
N HIS A 764 -5.44 -17.78 15.23
CA HIS A 764 -5.12 -16.40 15.60
C HIS A 764 -6.39 -15.54 15.74
N ALA A 765 -7.38 -15.74 14.86
CA ALA A 765 -8.69 -15.09 14.94
C ALA A 765 -9.46 -15.47 16.18
N LEU A 766 -9.48 -16.76 16.50
CA LEU A 766 -10.14 -17.26 17.69
C LEU A 766 -9.50 -16.70 18.97
N GLU A 767 -8.17 -16.69 19.05
CA GLU A 767 -7.44 -16.11 20.19
C GLU A 767 -7.68 -14.59 20.30
N GLN A 768 -7.62 -13.87 19.17
CA GLN A 768 -7.74 -12.42 19.14
C GLN A 768 -9.17 -11.93 19.45
N PHE A 769 -10.19 -12.62 18.95
CA PHE A 769 -11.59 -12.16 19.00
C PHE A 769 -12.51 -13.01 19.88
N GLY A 770 -12.15 -14.26 20.15
CA GLY A 770 -13.01 -15.25 20.82
C GLY A 770 -13.57 -14.78 22.16
N LEU A 771 -12.71 -14.18 23.00
CA LEU A 771 -13.13 -13.65 24.30
C LEU A 771 -14.19 -12.55 24.18
N ARG A 772 -14.13 -11.71 23.14
CA ARG A 772 -15.05 -10.58 22.99
C ARG A 772 -16.49 -11.06 22.71
N ILE A 773 -16.64 -12.25 22.15
CA ILE A 773 -17.96 -12.83 21.81
C ILE A 773 -18.77 -13.20 23.06
N PHE A 774 -18.13 -13.47 24.20
CA PHE A 774 -18.81 -13.77 25.47
C PHE A 774 -19.65 -12.58 26.00
N MET A 775 -19.44 -11.38 25.46
CA MET A 775 -20.30 -10.22 25.73
C MET A 775 -21.67 -10.32 25.04
N HIS A 776 -21.88 -11.27 24.14
CA HIS A 776 -23.14 -11.49 23.45
C HIS A 776 -23.96 -12.56 24.21
N GLY A 777 -24.99 -12.14 24.93
CA GLY A 777 -25.79 -13.03 25.79
C GLY A 777 -26.37 -14.25 25.06
N GLU A 778 -26.97 -14.05 23.88
CA GLU A 778 -27.51 -15.16 23.07
C GLU A 778 -26.45 -16.20 22.68
N PHE A 779 -25.21 -15.75 22.41
CA PHE A 779 -24.11 -16.67 22.16
C PHE A 779 -23.82 -17.54 23.38
N VAL A 780 -23.69 -16.96 24.57
CA VAL A 780 -23.38 -17.71 25.79
C VAL A 780 -24.51 -18.68 26.16
N ILE A 781 -25.77 -18.27 25.97
CA ILE A 781 -26.95 -19.10 26.23
C ILE A 781 -26.97 -20.34 25.32
N GLU A 782 -26.71 -20.18 24.02
CA GLU A 782 -26.65 -21.32 23.09
C GLU A 782 -25.40 -22.18 23.31
N LEU A 783 -24.25 -21.55 23.56
CA LEU A 783 -23.00 -22.25 23.88
C LEU A 783 -23.21 -23.15 25.10
N ALA A 784 -23.87 -22.65 26.15
CA ALA A 784 -24.12 -23.41 27.37
C ALA A 784 -24.95 -24.68 27.16
N LYS A 785 -25.76 -24.75 26.09
CA LYS A 785 -26.54 -25.94 25.73
C LYS A 785 -25.68 -27.03 25.07
N GLU A 786 -24.57 -26.64 24.43
CA GLU A 786 -23.68 -27.52 23.68
C GLU A 786 -22.37 -27.82 24.41
N LEU A 787 -22.18 -27.31 25.63
CA LEU A 787 -21.02 -27.63 26.47
C LEU A 787 -20.96 -29.13 26.76
N LYS A 788 -19.81 -29.73 26.46
CA LYS A 788 -19.50 -31.12 26.77
C LYS A 788 -18.52 -31.20 27.93
N GLU A 789 -18.93 -31.80 29.05
CA GLU A 789 -18.03 -32.02 30.18
C GLU A 789 -16.93 -33.03 29.83
N LEU A 790 -15.68 -32.65 30.10
CA LEU A 790 -14.50 -33.50 29.98
C LEU A 790 -14.25 -34.15 31.35
N ARG A 791 -14.61 -35.43 31.48
CA ARG A 791 -14.63 -36.09 32.80
C ARG A 791 -13.28 -36.73 33.16
N SER A 792 -12.80 -36.43 34.36
CA SER A 792 -11.73 -37.18 35.02
C SER A 792 -12.24 -38.54 35.49
N SER A 793 -11.38 -39.56 35.45
CA SER A 793 -11.68 -40.87 36.04
C SER A 793 -11.83 -40.83 37.57
N LYS A 794 -11.31 -39.78 38.23
CA LYS A 794 -11.44 -39.58 39.68
C LYS A 794 -12.68 -38.78 40.09
N SER A 795 -13.30 -38.07 39.15
CA SER A 795 -14.52 -37.31 39.43
C SER A 795 -15.72 -38.25 39.50
N LYS A 796 -16.42 -38.25 40.65
CA LYS A 796 -17.52 -39.20 40.91
C LYS A 796 -18.85 -38.80 40.28
N GLU A 797 -19.09 -37.51 40.07
CA GLU A 797 -20.39 -36.98 39.67
C GLU A 797 -20.24 -36.06 38.45
N ALA A 798 -21.10 -36.26 37.45
CA ALA A 798 -21.20 -35.32 36.34
C ALA A 798 -21.81 -34.01 36.84
N GLN A 799 -21.28 -32.88 36.39
CA GLN A 799 -21.74 -31.58 36.84
C GLN A 799 -22.11 -30.72 35.64
N ASP A 800 -23.37 -30.30 35.56
CA ASP A 800 -23.77 -29.28 34.60
C ASP A 800 -23.02 -27.97 34.90
N SER A 801 -22.52 -27.32 33.84
CA SER A 801 -21.87 -26.01 33.95
C SER A 801 -22.81 -25.00 34.60
N VAL A 802 -22.25 -24.09 35.41
CA VAL A 802 -22.99 -22.98 36.01
C VAL A 802 -23.74 -22.16 34.97
N LEU A 803 -23.23 -22.05 33.74
CA LEU A 803 -23.85 -21.31 32.63
C LEU A 803 -25.10 -22.01 32.09
N LYS A 804 -25.18 -23.33 32.20
CA LYS A 804 -26.35 -24.12 31.82
C LYS A 804 -27.47 -24.01 32.86
N LEU A 805 -27.10 -23.84 34.13
CA LEU A 805 -28.05 -23.67 35.24
C LEU A 805 -28.51 -22.22 35.40
N ASN A 806 -27.64 -21.25 35.11
CA ASN A 806 -27.90 -19.82 35.18
C ASN A 806 -27.63 -19.14 33.84
N HIS A 807 -28.66 -19.10 32.99
CA HIS A 807 -28.61 -18.46 31.68
C HIS A 807 -28.36 -16.94 31.72
N GLN A 808 -28.46 -16.29 32.88
CA GLN A 808 -28.17 -14.87 33.05
C GLN A 808 -26.77 -14.61 33.62
N GLY A 809 -26.00 -15.66 33.93
CA GLY A 809 -24.66 -15.57 34.52
C GLY A 809 -23.56 -15.07 33.58
N TYR A 810 -23.87 -14.83 32.30
CA TYR A 810 -22.90 -14.35 31.31
C TYR A 810 -22.41 -12.92 31.62
N PRO A 811 -21.20 -12.55 31.15
CA PRO A 811 -20.62 -11.25 31.42
C PRO A 811 -21.36 -10.10 30.71
N THR A 812 -21.47 -8.96 31.38
CA THR A 812 -22.21 -7.76 30.93
C THR A 812 -21.32 -6.55 30.68
N ARG A 813 -20.09 -6.58 31.19
CA ARG A 813 -19.02 -5.63 30.86
C ARG A 813 -17.66 -6.32 30.89
N THR A 814 -16.65 -5.69 30.29
CA THR A 814 -15.26 -6.14 30.28
C THR A 814 -14.37 -5.26 31.15
N VAL A 815 -13.34 -5.83 31.78
CA VAL A 815 -12.28 -5.10 32.50
C VAL A 815 -10.92 -5.68 32.08
N GLY A 816 -10.00 -4.82 31.65
CA GLY A 816 -8.62 -5.22 31.40
C GLY A 816 -7.84 -5.34 32.71
N LEU A 817 -7.10 -6.43 32.91
CA LEU A 817 -6.17 -6.58 34.03
C LEU A 817 -4.78 -6.11 33.57
N GLU A 818 -4.29 -5.03 34.18
CA GLU A 818 -2.98 -4.43 33.86
C GLU A 818 -1.82 -5.32 34.29
N GLU A 819 -0.64 -5.15 33.69
CA GLU A 819 0.57 -5.85 34.11
C GLU A 819 0.95 -5.49 35.56
N LEU A 820 1.38 -6.48 36.36
CA LEU A 820 1.74 -6.29 37.77
C LEU A 820 3.02 -5.47 37.99
N GLN A 821 3.76 -5.11 36.93
CA GLN A 821 4.99 -4.34 37.04
C GLN A 821 4.70 -2.88 37.46
N GLY A 822 5.08 -2.52 38.68
CA GLY A 822 4.89 -1.18 39.24
C GLY A 822 3.92 -1.09 40.43
N GLY A 823 3.34 -2.22 40.84
CA GLY A 823 2.36 -2.29 41.92
C GLY A 823 0.96 -2.03 41.40
N VAL A 824 0.11 -3.06 41.40
CA VAL A 824 -1.28 -2.95 40.95
C VAL A 824 -2.18 -2.72 42.15
N THR A 825 -3.11 -1.77 42.01
CA THR A 825 -4.16 -1.56 43.00
C THR A 825 -5.15 -2.70 42.90
N ARG A 826 -5.35 -3.44 44.00
CA ARG A 826 -6.35 -4.50 44.05
C ARG A 826 -7.75 -3.94 43.80
N ILE A 827 -8.49 -4.62 42.94
CA ILE A 827 -9.87 -4.28 42.57
C ILE A 827 -10.87 -5.20 43.27
N PRO A 828 -12.11 -4.75 43.51
CA PRO A 828 -13.17 -5.64 43.97
C PRO A 828 -13.47 -6.71 42.91
N MET A 829 -13.64 -7.96 43.36
CA MET A 829 -14.17 -9.04 42.52
C MET A 829 -15.66 -8.79 42.27
N GLU A 830 -16.06 -8.78 41.00
CA GLU A 830 -17.46 -8.56 40.61
C GLU A 830 -17.97 -9.71 39.73
N TYR A 831 -19.21 -10.08 39.96
CA TYR A 831 -19.90 -11.10 39.15
C TYR A 831 -20.31 -10.52 37.79
N ARG A 832 -20.35 -11.38 36.77
CA ARG A 832 -20.75 -11.01 35.40
C ARG A 832 -19.85 -9.93 34.77
N VAL A 833 -18.59 -9.90 35.15
CA VAL A 833 -17.54 -9.07 34.55
C VAL A 833 -16.50 -9.96 33.90
N LEU A 834 -16.25 -9.77 32.60
CA LEU A 834 -15.19 -10.47 31.88
C LEU A 834 -13.86 -9.76 32.10
N TYR A 835 -12.98 -10.39 32.87
CA TYR A 835 -11.62 -9.94 33.12
C TYR A 835 -10.69 -10.49 32.04
N ILE A 836 -9.95 -9.58 31.40
CA ILE A 836 -9.08 -9.90 30.28
C ILE A 836 -7.65 -9.46 30.63
N PRO A 837 -6.72 -10.39 30.87
CA PRO A 837 -5.32 -10.06 31.11
C PRO A 837 -4.68 -9.31 29.95
N ALA A 838 -3.91 -8.25 30.25
CA ALA A 838 -3.07 -7.59 29.27
C ALA A 838 -1.80 -8.39 28.94
N VAL A 839 -1.40 -9.30 29.83
CA VAL A 839 -0.17 -10.11 29.71
C VAL A 839 -0.43 -11.28 28.76
N GLN A 840 0.38 -11.41 27.71
CA GLN A 840 0.21 -12.45 26.68
C GLN A 840 0.28 -13.88 27.26
N ASN A 841 1.19 -14.12 28.21
CA ASN A 841 1.36 -15.41 28.86
C ASN A 841 0.69 -15.42 30.25
N PHE A 842 -0.57 -15.00 30.32
CA PHE A 842 -1.34 -15.18 31.54
C PHE A 842 -1.49 -16.68 31.83
N PRO A 843 -1.19 -17.14 33.06
CA PRO A 843 -1.24 -18.55 33.36
C PRO A 843 -2.67 -19.09 33.23
N LEU A 844 -2.78 -20.33 32.76
CA LEU A 844 -3.98 -21.17 32.71
C LEU A 844 -5.09 -20.75 31.72
N VAL A 845 -5.45 -19.47 31.61
CA VAL A 845 -6.63 -18.99 30.87
C VAL A 845 -6.33 -17.71 30.09
N ASP A 846 -7.11 -17.45 29.03
CA ASP A 846 -7.00 -16.22 28.23
C ASP A 846 -7.92 -15.12 28.76
N GLY A 847 -8.97 -15.49 29.48
CA GLY A 847 -9.88 -14.58 30.17
C GLY A 847 -10.72 -15.32 31.18
N LEU A 848 -11.33 -14.60 32.12
CA LEU A 848 -12.13 -15.21 33.18
C LEU A 848 -13.25 -14.30 33.65
N PHE A 849 -14.29 -14.89 34.23
CA PHE A 849 -15.35 -14.16 34.90
C PHE A 849 -15.95 -14.96 36.04
N PHE A 850 -16.74 -14.31 36.89
CA PHE A 850 -17.35 -14.93 38.06
C PHE A 850 -18.87 -15.01 37.94
N VAL A 851 -19.43 -16.12 38.42
CA VAL A 851 -20.88 -16.37 38.52
C VAL A 851 -21.22 -16.66 39.98
N ASP A 852 -22.26 -16.02 40.50
CA ASP A 852 -22.64 -16.13 41.92
C ASP A 852 -23.54 -17.33 42.21
N SER A 853 -24.57 -17.53 41.38
CA SER A 853 -25.63 -18.51 41.58
C SER A 853 -25.74 -19.49 40.41
N PRO A 854 -26.12 -20.77 40.64
CA PRO A 854 -26.53 -21.35 41.94
C PRO A 854 -25.36 -21.66 42.89
N ARG A 855 -24.12 -21.57 42.40
CA ARG A 855 -22.89 -21.71 43.19
C ARG A 855 -21.85 -20.71 42.72
N LYS A 856 -21.05 -20.18 43.66
CA LYS A 856 -19.96 -19.27 43.35
C LYS A 856 -18.92 -19.99 42.51
N THR A 857 -18.70 -19.49 41.29
CA THR A 857 -17.89 -20.17 40.29
C THR A 857 -16.96 -19.18 39.59
N LEU A 858 -15.68 -19.52 39.51
CA LEU A 858 -14.73 -18.95 38.55
C LEU A 858 -14.88 -19.69 37.24
N VAL A 859 -15.20 -18.97 36.17
CA VAL A 859 -15.23 -19.50 34.80
C VAL A 859 -13.99 -19.01 34.07
N GLY A 860 -13.07 -19.94 33.80
CA GLY A 860 -11.88 -19.72 32.99
C GLY A 860 -12.15 -20.03 31.54
N LEU A 861 -11.76 -19.14 30.63
CA LEU A 861 -11.94 -19.30 29.19
C LEU A 861 -10.58 -19.51 28.53
N ARG A 862 -10.48 -20.56 27.71
CA ARG A 862 -9.29 -20.86 26.91
C ARG A 862 -9.69 -21.03 25.45
N MET A 863 -9.20 -20.13 24.60
CA MET A 863 -9.29 -20.18 23.15
C MET A 863 -8.13 -21.03 22.64
N THR A 864 -8.39 -22.17 22.01
CA THR A 864 -7.29 -23.04 21.57
C THR A 864 -7.66 -23.89 20.37
N THR A 865 -6.65 -24.27 19.60
CA THR A 865 -6.76 -25.24 18.50
C THR A 865 -5.98 -26.52 18.77
N ALA A 866 -5.36 -26.65 19.95
CA ALA A 866 -4.65 -27.86 20.35
C ALA A 866 -5.62 -28.95 20.78
N GLY A 867 -5.32 -30.21 20.45
CA GLY A 867 -6.13 -31.37 20.88
C GLY A 867 -5.97 -31.74 22.35
N GLU A 868 -4.94 -31.20 23.00
CA GLU A 868 -4.64 -31.38 24.41
C GLU A 868 -4.06 -30.09 24.97
N HIS A 869 -4.36 -29.81 26.24
CA HIS A 869 -3.96 -28.61 26.95
C HIS A 869 -3.71 -28.91 28.44
N HIS A 870 -2.98 -29.99 28.71
CA HIS A 870 -2.54 -30.34 30.07
C HIS A 870 -1.77 -29.19 30.73
N THR A 871 -1.92 -29.07 32.05
CA THR A 871 -1.25 -28.03 32.85
C THR A 871 -0.30 -28.67 33.86
N ILE A 872 0.46 -27.85 34.58
CA ILE A 872 1.35 -28.27 35.66
C ILE A 872 0.99 -27.53 36.96
N PRO A 873 1.27 -28.12 38.14
CA PRO A 873 0.87 -27.54 39.42
C PRO A 873 1.40 -26.12 39.64
N SER A 874 2.65 -25.86 39.23
CA SER A 874 3.26 -24.53 39.33
C SER A 874 2.52 -23.46 38.50
N THR A 875 1.95 -23.81 37.34
CA THR A 875 1.12 -22.89 36.55
C THR A 875 -0.19 -22.56 37.26
N VAL A 876 -0.82 -23.56 37.91
CA VAL A 876 -2.06 -23.36 38.67
C VAL A 876 -1.79 -22.51 39.93
N SER A 877 -0.68 -22.76 40.63
CA SER A 877 -0.23 -21.93 41.76
C SER A 877 -0.04 -20.49 41.33
N LEU A 878 0.73 -20.27 40.25
CA LEU A 878 1.00 -18.94 39.72
C LEU A 878 -0.28 -18.21 39.29
N PHE A 879 -1.25 -18.93 38.73
CA PHE A 879 -2.56 -18.37 38.42
C PHE A 879 -3.27 -17.88 39.69
N ASN A 880 -3.33 -18.72 40.73
CA ASN A 880 -3.97 -18.35 42.00
C ASN A 880 -3.28 -17.15 42.68
N GLU A 881 -1.94 -17.12 42.69
CA GLU A 881 -1.15 -15.99 43.20
C GLU A 881 -1.43 -14.68 42.44
N ARG A 882 -1.55 -14.75 41.12
CA ARG A 882 -1.92 -13.57 40.32
C ARG A 882 -3.32 -13.09 40.64
N LEU A 883 -4.30 -13.97 40.81
CA LEU A 883 -5.65 -13.57 41.24
C LEU A 883 -5.62 -12.89 42.61
N ALA A 884 -4.83 -13.39 43.56
CA ALA A 884 -4.64 -12.77 44.87
C ALA A 884 -3.95 -11.39 44.78
N ALA A 885 -3.15 -11.14 43.74
CA ALA A 885 -2.56 -9.85 43.48
C ALA A 885 -3.56 -8.84 42.89
N TYR A 886 -4.52 -9.30 42.09
CA TYR A 886 -5.54 -8.43 41.47
C TYR A 886 -6.75 -8.18 42.35
N PHE A 887 -7.26 -9.18 43.06
CA PHE A 887 -8.57 -9.12 43.69
C PHE A 887 -8.50 -8.93 45.20
N ASN A 888 -9.33 -8.02 45.72
CA ASN A 888 -9.52 -7.86 47.15
C ASN A 888 -10.15 -9.11 47.75
N VAL A 889 -9.66 -9.52 48.92
CA VAL A 889 -10.24 -10.62 49.72
C VAL A 889 -10.30 -11.97 48.97
N TRP A 890 -9.41 -12.17 47.99
CA TRP A 890 -9.36 -13.38 47.17
C TRP A 890 -9.21 -14.66 48.01
N ASP A 891 -8.35 -14.64 49.02
CA ASP A 891 -8.05 -15.81 49.86
C ASP A 891 -9.26 -16.29 50.68
N GLU A 892 -10.23 -15.42 50.98
CA GLU A 892 -11.47 -15.80 51.66
C GLU A 892 -12.51 -16.28 50.64
N LEU A 893 -12.63 -15.57 49.51
CA LEU A 893 -13.64 -15.88 48.48
C LEU A 893 -13.35 -17.17 47.72
N SER A 894 -12.07 -17.51 47.52
CA SER A 894 -11.64 -18.66 46.73
C SER A 894 -11.89 -20.02 47.42
N ARG A 895 -11.98 -20.06 48.75
CA ARG A 895 -12.09 -21.33 49.52
C ARG A 895 -13.30 -22.17 49.16
N ASP A 896 -14.44 -21.52 48.95
CA ASP A 896 -15.71 -22.20 48.64
C ASP A 896 -16.08 -22.08 47.15
N MET A 897 -15.19 -21.53 46.33
CA MET A 897 -15.44 -21.26 44.92
C MET A 897 -15.18 -22.49 44.06
N SER A 898 -16.15 -22.85 43.20
CA SER A 898 -15.96 -23.87 42.17
C SER A 898 -15.22 -23.29 40.97
N TRP A 899 -14.44 -24.12 40.27
CA TRP A 899 -13.69 -23.67 39.09
C TRP A 899 -14.19 -24.44 37.86
N GLU A 900 -14.57 -23.71 36.81
CA GLU A 900 -14.99 -24.28 35.53
C GLU A 900 -14.05 -23.77 34.43
N MET A 901 -13.38 -24.67 33.72
CA MET A 901 -12.54 -24.34 32.57
C MET A 901 -13.30 -24.65 31.29
N ILE A 902 -13.45 -23.67 30.40
CA ILE A 902 -14.12 -23.83 29.11
C ILE A 902 -13.10 -23.68 28.00
N TYR A 903 -12.85 -24.77 27.29
CA TYR A 903 -12.05 -24.80 26.07
C TYR A 903 -12.95 -24.51 24.88
N VAL A 904 -12.76 -23.34 24.26
CA VAL A 904 -13.44 -22.93 23.04
C VAL A 904 -12.51 -23.20 21.88
N GLN A 905 -12.97 -24.01 20.93
CA GLN A 905 -12.18 -24.47 19.80
C GLN A 905 -12.93 -24.25 18.50
N HIS A 906 -12.23 -23.96 17.41
CA HIS A 906 -12.84 -23.89 16.09
C HIS A 906 -13.10 -25.30 15.54
N GLU A 907 -14.15 -25.50 14.72
CA GLU A 907 -14.50 -26.82 14.17
C GLU A 907 -13.38 -27.50 13.37
N ASN A 908 -12.52 -26.70 12.72
CA ASN A 908 -11.35 -27.18 11.96
C ASN A 908 -10.13 -27.56 12.82
N SER A 909 -10.21 -27.41 14.15
CA SER A 909 -9.11 -27.75 15.05
C SER A 909 -9.21 -29.19 15.56
N THR A 910 -8.11 -29.73 16.05
CA THR A 910 -8.14 -31.01 16.78
C THR A 910 -8.88 -30.77 18.10
N LEU A 911 -10.09 -31.32 18.22
CA LEU A 911 -10.92 -31.11 19.40
C LEU A 911 -10.37 -31.86 20.61
N ILE A 912 -10.42 -31.20 21.76
CA ILE A 912 -10.17 -31.80 23.05
C ILE A 912 -11.34 -32.73 23.38
N THR A 913 -11.08 -34.03 23.42
CA THR A 913 -12.11 -35.04 23.74
C THR A 913 -11.99 -35.59 25.15
N ASN A 914 -10.82 -35.44 25.77
CA ASN A 914 -10.48 -36.02 27.05
C ASN A 914 -10.22 -34.93 28.10
N TRP A 915 -10.33 -35.29 29.37
CA TRP A 915 -9.99 -34.42 30.50
C TRP A 915 -8.52 -34.02 30.52
N GLN A 916 -8.25 -32.76 30.87
CA GLN A 916 -6.93 -32.14 30.83
C GLN A 916 -6.28 -32.14 32.21
N ARG A 917 -5.32 -33.05 32.39
CA ARG A 917 -4.67 -33.22 33.69
C ARG A 917 -3.85 -32.02 34.13
N CYS A 918 -3.70 -31.89 35.45
CA CYS A 918 -2.67 -31.09 36.10
C CYS A 918 -1.53 -31.99 36.59
N GLY A 919 -0.33 -31.78 36.09
CA GLY A 919 0.89 -32.48 36.49
C GLY A 919 1.34 -33.62 35.57
N PRO A 920 2.52 -34.18 35.86
CA PRO A 920 3.11 -35.26 35.08
C PRO A 920 2.27 -36.54 35.15
N VAL A 921 2.43 -37.41 34.15
CA VAL A 921 1.84 -38.77 34.17
C VAL A 921 2.23 -39.49 35.47
N ASN A 922 3.46 -39.27 35.93
CA ASN A 922 4.03 -39.88 37.12
C ASN A 922 4.17 -38.84 38.24
N THR A 923 3.36 -38.97 39.29
CA THR A 923 3.26 -38.01 40.40
C THR A 923 4.21 -38.29 41.56
N VAL A 924 5.11 -39.28 41.47
CA VAL A 924 5.97 -39.72 42.59
C VAL A 924 6.90 -38.60 43.10
N ASN A 925 7.34 -37.71 42.21
CA ASN A 925 8.31 -36.66 42.53
C ASN A 925 7.67 -35.30 42.87
N LEU A 926 6.34 -35.23 43.04
CA LEU A 926 5.67 -33.98 43.39
C LEU A 926 5.93 -33.61 44.84
N SER A 927 6.12 -32.31 45.11
CA SER A 927 6.11 -31.77 46.47
C SER A 927 4.72 -31.94 47.09
N ASP A 928 4.62 -31.80 48.41
CA ASP A 928 3.32 -31.92 49.08
C ASP A 928 2.34 -30.80 48.65
N ASP A 929 2.84 -29.58 48.43
CA ASP A 929 2.06 -28.47 47.87
C ASP A 929 1.55 -28.80 46.45
N GLU A 930 2.41 -29.37 45.60
CA GLU A 930 2.01 -29.78 44.25
C GLU A 930 0.97 -30.90 44.28
N LYS A 931 1.07 -31.85 45.21
CA LYS A 931 0.05 -32.90 45.39
C LYS A 931 -1.29 -32.31 45.80
N GLU A 932 -1.30 -31.29 46.66
CA GLU A 932 -2.53 -30.60 47.05
C GLU A 932 -3.18 -29.91 45.84
N ILE A 933 -2.39 -29.23 45.02
CA ILE A 933 -2.87 -28.58 43.78
C ILE A 933 -3.42 -29.62 42.79
N VAL A 934 -2.74 -30.75 42.59
CA VAL A 934 -3.24 -31.84 41.73
C VAL A 934 -4.54 -32.41 42.30
N ALA A 935 -4.61 -32.64 43.61
CA ALA A 935 -5.82 -33.16 44.25
C ALA A 935 -6.99 -32.17 44.16
N PHE A 936 -6.73 -30.87 44.27
CA PHE A 936 -7.70 -29.80 44.01
C PHE A 936 -8.18 -29.85 42.56
N TRP A 937 -7.26 -29.86 41.59
CA TRP A 937 -7.59 -29.91 40.16
C TRP A 937 -8.48 -31.13 39.83
N ASP A 938 -8.07 -32.32 40.27
CA ASP A 938 -8.78 -33.57 40.02
C ASP A 938 -10.21 -33.62 40.61
N ARG A 939 -10.46 -32.89 41.70
CA ARG A 939 -11.69 -33.03 42.51
C ARG A 939 -12.62 -31.83 42.45
N LYS A 940 -12.10 -30.63 42.14
CA LYS A 940 -12.81 -29.35 42.29
C LYS A 940 -12.87 -28.53 41.01
N VAL A 941 -12.05 -28.85 40.01
CA VAL A 941 -12.07 -28.19 38.71
C VAL A 941 -12.88 -29.05 37.74
N HIS A 942 -13.91 -28.46 37.15
CA HIS A 942 -14.68 -29.07 36.08
C HIS A 942 -14.27 -28.47 34.75
N GLU A 943 -14.14 -29.31 33.73
CA GLU A 943 -13.66 -28.91 32.42
C GLU A 943 -14.74 -29.17 31.39
N TYR A 944 -14.92 -28.22 30.47
CA TYR A 944 -15.90 -28.29 29.40
C TYR A 944 -15.24 -27.93 28.08
N GLN A 945 -15.70 -28.59 27.03
CA GLN A 945 -15.30 -28.29 25.66
C GLN A 945 -16.50 -27.76 24.88
N PHE A 946 -16.24 -26.78 24.03
CA PHE A 946 -17.17 -26.25 23.06
C PHE A 946 -16.49 -26.09 21.69
N ALA A 947 -17.12 -26.62 20.65
CA ALA A 947 -16.70 -26.44 19.27
C ALA A 947 -17.55 -25.34 18.61
N LEU A 948 -16.90 -24.27 18.18
CA LEU A 948 -17.51 -23.19 17.42
C LEU A 948 -17.63 -23.63 15.95
N THR A 949 -18.85 -23.98 15.52
CA THR A 949 -19.16 -24.46 14.18
C THR A 949 -19.83 -23.41 13.30
N THR A 950 -19.73 -23.58 11.98
CA THR A 950 -20.40 -22.69 11.02
C THR A 950 -21.92 -22.65 11.25
N ASP A 951 -22.52 -23.81 11.51
CA ASP A 951 -23.96 -23.92 11.80
C ASP A 951 -24.35 -23.21 13.09
N PHE A 952 -23.52 -23.30 14.13
CA PHE A 952 -23.74 -22.57 15.37
C PHE A 952 -23.80 -21.06 15.12
N VAL A 953 -22.85 -20.52 14.35
CA VAL A 953 -22.81 -19.09 14.03
C VAL A 953 -23.99 -18.65 13.17
N ASN A 954 -24.39 -19.46 12.20
CA ASN A 954 -25.58 -19.16 11.38
C ASN A 954 -26.85 -19.09 12.24
N ARG A 955 -27.00 -19.96 13.24
CA ARG A 955 -28.13 -19.89 14.19
C ARG A 955 -28.08 -18.64 15.06
N ILE A 956 -26.91 -18.27 15.58
CA ILE A 956 -26.74 -17.02 16.35
C ILE A 956 -27.07 -15.80 15.49
N ARG A 957 -26.71 -15.80 14.20
CA ARG A 957 -27.02 -14.68 13.29
C ARG A 957 -28.50 -14.60 12.90
N ALA A 958 -29.21 -15.71 12.91
CA ALA A 958 -30.63 -15.76 12.59
C ALA A 958 -31.51 -15.22 13.74
N LYS A 959 -30.96 -15.20 14.96
CA LYS A 959 -31.54 -14.54 16.13
C LYS A 959 -31.12 -13.06 16.18
#